data_AF-A0A7C4AMP1-F1
#
_entry.id   AF-A0A7C4AMP1-F1
#
_cell.length_a   1.000
_cell.length_b   1.000
_cell.length_c   1.000
_cell.angle_alpha   90.00
_cell.angle_beta   90.00
_cell.angle_gamma   90.00
#
_symmetry.space_group_name_H-M   'P 1'
#
loop_
_entity.id
_entity.type
_entity.pdbx_description
1 polymer ?
#
loop_
_entity_poly.entity_id
_entity_poly.type
_entity_poly.pdbx_seq_one_letter_code
_entity_poly.pdbx_strand_id
1 'polypeptide(L)'
;MGRKKFLVFGGVLLSLLYTLAGMSVAFTPGSVQVRVHDFYTDEPIAGVQVLMTPGNYKATTGSDGLVLFETITPYRNYNIQCTAPGYLEDKYGCGRTGFVWVETGKVTTVLIPLKKQASVEGRVTSSNAPLAGAVLLLIEERLGLQETVAATHTDDNGTYVLSPVPEGRYTLIAVADSFHRAEDSFSLGADETIRRNFDLRPGISLINYDLKASQNFYGNSVSLTANNYLLIFNPRYVIPVSAPEGAQLVKSSSSSFIPTLPGAYTFSMMILDFKGVGREKFLTIEMVNDKPTAYPSVIPGPSELPLLSDNGSVFAQSSGLAGVRAGDTVYLRGWGEDRNLPAPEQYNPNAPLFDIYGNKNGNWRQSAFGFSWKLSDAQGNDITHRLDNPNSQNTFFTVPADARPGDTYTAQLTVTGDAGEQGAPADTVVYVAEEIGSDKCAGCHPKIFAAYSNTMHSRKGISCENCHGPGSLHNGDTTRISITHWPGMCGRCHEQFAQWQKSRHSDPLAFGHAEISPALIGNCYKCHYTEGFIQAAKAGSFDRYRFPFGTSVPHDTPNVGCDVCHNPHEQSSANPVGIRTGSAASLCVTCHEKKWQNATYSAEADKIGNGYHWADYSAYQESGNPHHNSKGCVLCHMARNVTTGDEFGVAVAGHHTMRMRDVGPDGDPGTDDDVMNIAVCQTCHQGLTTFDRNGVQTENRRKVQRLGELLKAENHGFIPPFQPGKCATCHRGSNLPFIDDDDERTLQHAYLNYSLIVNDRSFGIHNPGYIKRLLDDSIAAVERFKKKNSTNRLRRKSKPGISFD
;
A
#
# COMPACT_ATOMS: atom_id res chain seq x y z
N MET A 1 -9.50 75.17 24.63
CA MET A 1 -9.84 74.23 25.72
C MET A 1 -10.23 72.91 25.05
N GLY A 2 -9.33 71.92 24.91
CA GLY A 2 -9.04 70.87 25.91
C GLY A 2 -10.20 69.84 25.92
N ARG A 3 -10.09 68.53 25.64
CA ARG A 3 -9.06 67.48 25.87
C ARG A 3 -9.29 66.32 24.84
N LYS A 4 -8.28 65.72 24.19
CA LYS A 4 -7.56 64.42 24.49
C LYS A 4 -8.46 63.32 25.11
N LYS A 5 -8.55 62.05 24.67
CA LYS A 5 -7.56 61.01 24.22
C LYS A 5 -8.27 59.95 23.32
N PHE A 6 -7.71 59.54 22.17
CA PHE A 6 -6.94 58.29 21.87
C PHE A 6 -7.54 56.93 22.33
N LEU A 7 -7.85 56.05 21.38
CA LEU A 7 -7.17 54.75 21.21
C LEU A 7 -7.26 54.26 19.74
N VAL A 8 -6.13 53.76 19.23
CA VAL A 8 -5.89 53.19 17.89
C VAL A 8 -5.81 51.67 18.01
N PHE A 9 -6.17 50.97 16.91
CA PHE A 9 -5.62 49.71 16.33
C PHE A 9 -6.81 48.97 15.69
N GLY A 10 -6.82 48.55 14.43
CA GLY A 10 -5.80 48.44 13.39
C GLY A 10 -6.29 47.35 12.43
N GLY A 11 -6.56 47.73 11.17
CA GLY A 11 -6.69 46.91 9.96
C GLY A 11 -7.29 45.50 10.02
N VAL A 12 -8.54 45.37 9.55
CA VAL A 12 -8.99 44.19 8.79
C VAL A 12 -9.92 44.70 7.69
N LEU A 13 -9.46 44.75 6.44
CA LEU A 13 -10.35 44.80 5.28
C LEU A 13 -9.66 44.22 4.05
N LEU A 14 -10.42 43.32 3.39
CA LEU A 14 -10.33 42.90 1.99
C LEU A 14 -9.30 41.84 1.59
N SER A 15 -9.76 40.58 1.57
CA SER A 15 -9.44 39.64 0.49
C SER A 15 -10.71 38.87 0.11
N LEU A 16 -11.44 39.45 -0.85
CA LEU A 16 -12.58 38.86 -1.54
C LEU A 16 -12.05 37.90 -2.62
N LEU A 17 -12.65 36.70 -2.68
CA LEU A 17 -12.82 35.86 -3.86
C LEU A 17 -11.58 35.48 -4.70
N TYR A 18 -10.99 34.33 -4.36
CA TYR A 18 -10.50 33.39 -5.37
C TYR A 18 -11.38 32.13 -5.29
N THR A 19 -12.46 32.09 -6.08
CA THR A 19 -13.12 30.83 -6.45
C THR A 19 -12.27 30.18 -7.53
N LEU A 20 -11.34 29.31 -7.12
CA LEU A 20 -10.85 28.26 -8.00
C LEU A 20 -11.95 27.21 -8.08
N ALA A 21 -12.57 27.11 -9.24
CA ALA A 21 -13.40 25.99 -9.63
C ALA A 21 -12.53 24.72 -9.63
N GLY A 22 -12.54 24.00 -8.53
CA GLY A 22 -12.27 22.57 -8.49
C GLY A 22 -13.56 21.93 -8.02
N MET A 23 -14.13 21.02 -8.80
CA MET A 23 -15.26 20.22 -8.34
C MET A 23 -14.82 19.46 -7.08
N SER A 24 -15.14 19.97 -5.90
CA SER A 24 -15.18 19.14 -4.71
C SER A 24 -16.32 18.16 -4.93
N VAL A 25 -16.05 16.87 -4.94
CA VAL A 25 -17.10 15.86 -4.79
C VAL A 25 -17.83 16.22 -3.50
N ALA A 26 -19.08 16.68 -3.62
CA ALA A 26 -19.83 17.24 -2.51
C ALA A 26 -20.49 16.10 -1.73
N PHE A 27 -19.70 15.14 -1.24
CA PHE A 27 -20.23 14.15 -0.31
C PHE A 27 -20.73 14.90 0.92
N THR A 28 -21.91 14.56 1.43
CA THR A 28 -22.29 15.03 2.78
C THR A 28 -21.34 14.39 3.78
N PRO A 29 -20.53 15.17 4.53
CA PRO A 29 -19.55 14.60 5.44
C PRO A 29 -20.21 13.66 6.44
N GLY A 30 -19.54 12.56 6.76
CA GLY A 30 -19.86 11.74 7.92
C GLY A 30 -19.21 12.31 9.19
N SER A 31 -19.42 11.62 10.30
CA SER A 31 -18.70 11.88 11.55
C SER A 31 -18.16 10.58 12.12
N VAL A 32 -17.06 10.63 12.86
CA VAL A 32 -16.50 9.47 13.55
C VAL A 32 -16.47 9.75 15.05
N GLN A 33 -17.19 8.94 15.82
CA GLN A 33 -17.13 8.97 17.27
C GLN A 33 -16.21 7.85 17.74
N VAL A 34 -15.07 8.21 18.34
CA VAL A 34 -14.14 7.26 18.92
C VAL A 34 -14.41 7.19 20.42
N ARG A 35 -14.58 5.97 20.92
CA ARG A 35 -14.66 5.68 22.35
C ARG A 35 -13.46 4.84 22.76
N VAL A 36 -12.65 5.38 23.65
CA VAL A 36 -11.47 4.72 24.19
C VAL A 36 -11.75 4.23 25.62
N HIS A 37 -11.43 2.98 25.89
CA HIS A 37 -11.67 2.35 27.19
C HIS A 37 -10.56 1.39 27.59
N ASP A 38 -10.43 1.09 28.88
CA ASP A 38 -9.50 0.08 29.37
C ASP A 38 -9.99 -1.31 28.94
N PHE A 39 -9.07 -2.12 28.41
CA PHE A 39 -9.36 -3.45 27.89
C PHE A 39 -9.89 -4.42 28.95
N TYR A 40 -9.45 -4.29 30.20
CA TYR A 40 -9.75 -5.21 31.30
C TYR A 40 -10.94 -4.76 32.14
N THR A 41 -11.08 -3.45 32.38
CA THR A 41 -12.14 -2.91 33.24
C THR A 41 -13.34 -2.38 32.47
N ASP A 42 -13.22 -2.14 31.15
CA ASP A 42 -14.21 -1.45 30.31
C ASP A 42 -14.47 0.02 30.73
N GLU A 43 -13.66 0.56 31.65
CA GLU A 43 -13.76 1.95 32.10
C GLU A 43 -13.25 2.91 31.00
N PRO A 44 -13.90 4.07 30.81
CA PRO A 44 -13.45 5.06 29.84
C PRO A 44 -12.07 5.64 30.18
N ILE A 45 -11.24 5.88 29.17
CA ILE A 45 -9.91 6.48 29.36
C ILE A 45 -9.92 7.93 28.87
N ALA A 46 -9.74 8.86 29.80
CA ALA A 46 -9.61 10.29 29.52
C ALA A 46 -8.19 10.68 29.12
N GLY A 47 -8.05 11.77 28.34
CA GLY A 47 -6.73 12.32 28.00
C GLY A 47 -5.97 11.53 26.93
N VAL A 48 -6.61 10.58 26.24
CA VAL A 48 -6.00 9.78 25.18
C VAL A 48 -5.82 10.65 23.94
N GLN A 49 -4.60 10.72 23.40
CA GLN A 49 -4.33 11.38 22.12
C GLN A 49 -4.81 10.48 20.98
N VAL A 50 -5.74 10.96 20.18
CA VAL A 50 -6.32 10.24 19.03
C VAL A 50 -5.87 10.92 17.74
N LEU A 51 -5.22 10.16 16.87
CA LEU A 51 -4.81 10.56 15.52
C LEU A 51 -5.53 9.69 14.50
N MET A 52 -6.35 10.31 13.65
CA MET A 52 -6.99 9.61 12.53
C MET A 52 -6.36 10.07 11.20
N THR A 53 -5.92 9.08 10.42
CA THR A 53 -5.30 9.27 9.10
C THR A 53 -6.07 8.49 8.05
N PRO A 54 -6.01 8.91 6.78
CA PRO A 54 -5.44 10.16 6.26
C PRO A 54 -6.25 11.43 6.64
N GLY A 55 -5.63 12.61 6.56
CA GLY A 55 -6.24 13.90 6.96
C GLY A 55 -5.73 14.47 8.29
N ASN A 56 -4.93 13.70 9.03
CA ASN A 56 -4.25 14.13 10.27
C ASN A 56 -5.21 14.74 11.31
N TYR A 57 -6.42 14.19 11.45
CA TYR A 57 -7.37 14.63 12.46
C TYR A 57 -6.81 14.26 13.84
N LYS A 58 -6.59 15.26 14.70
CA LYS A 58 -6.02 15.10 16.03
C LYS A 58 -6.97 15.64 17.07
N ALA A 59 -7.22 14.87 18.11
CA ALA A 59 -8.01 15.31 19.25
C ALA A 59 -7.68 14.46 20.49
N THR A 60 -8.20 14.86 21.65
CA THR A 60 -7.96 14.18 22.93
C THR A 60 -9.30 13.76 23.53
N THR A 61 -9.38 12.55 24.11
CA THR A 61 -10.62 12.07 24.73
C THR A 61 -11.02 12.86 25.97
N GLY A 62 -12.33 13.08 26.12
CA GLY A 62 -12.94 13.64 27.32
C GLY A 62 -12.96 12.66 28.51
N SER A 63 -13.56 13.08 29.63
CA SER A 63 -13.69 12.25 30.85
C SER A 63 -14.52 10.98 30.65
N ASP A 64 -15.36 10.96 29.62
CA ASP A 64 -16.18 9.82 29.18
C ASP A 64 -15.44 8.91 28.19
N GLY A 65 -14.16 9.20 27.90
CA GLY A 65 -13.35 8.46 26.94
C GLY A 65 -13.76 8.71 25.49
N LEU A 66 -14.59 9.72 25.22
CA LEU A 66 -15.10 10.01 23.88
C LEU A 66 -14.34 11.13 23.20
N VAL A 67 -14.28 11.02 21.87
CA VAL A 67 -13.98 12.14 20.98
C VAL A 67 -14.81 12.02 19.71
N LEU A 68 -15.33 13.15 19.25
CA LEU A 68 -16.09 13.25 18.00
C LEU A 68 -15.26 14.01 16.98
N PHE A 69 -14.93 13.35 15.87
CA PHE A 69 -14.46 14.03 14.69
C PHE A 69 -15.64 14.34 13.79
N GLU A 70 -15.91 15.63 13.64
CA GLU A 70 -16.93 16.15 12.73
C GLU A 70 -16.33 16.38 11.35
N THR A 71 -17.16 16.32 10.30
CA THR A 71 -16.75 16.61 8.92
C THR A 71 -15.67 15.64 8.40
N ILE A 72 -15.99 14.35 8.41
CA ILE A 72 -15.13 13.29 7.91
C ILE A 72 -15.56 12.90 6.50
N THR A 73 -14.60 12.82 5.58
CA THR A 73 -14.90 12.41 4.21
C THR A 73 -15.35 10.94 4.17
N PRO A 74 -16.58 10.65 3.73
CA PRO A 74 -17.09 9.28 3.72
C PRO A 74 -16.37 8.43 2.65
N TYR A 75 -16.59 7.12 2.70
CA TYR A 75 -16.10 6.13 1.74
C TYR A 75 -14.59 6.08 1.56
N ARG A 76 -13.87 6.59 2.57
CA ARG A 76 -12.44 6.45 2.75
C ARG A 76 -12.16 5.45 3.86
N ASN A 77 -11.05 4.75 3.68
CA ASN A 77 -10.49 3.89 4.71
C ASN A 77 -9.66 4.75 5.68
N TYR A 78 -10.13 4.89 6.92
CA TYR A 78 -9.37 5.58 7.98
C TYR A 78 -8.65 4.59 8.89
N ASN A 79 -7.45 4.97 9.34
CA ASN A 79 -6.72 4.37 10.45
C ASN A 79 -6.78 5.31 11.65
N ILE A 80 -7.08 4.78 12.83
CA ILE A 80 -7.09 5.54 14.07
C ILE A 80 -5.99 5.00 14.96
N GLN A 81 -5.12 5.89 15.43
CA GLN A 81 -4.08 5.64 16.43
C GLN A 81 -4.45 6.35 17.73
N CYS A 82 -4.29 5.65 18.86
CA CYS A 82 -4.54 6.14 20.20
C CYS A 82 -3.28 5.97 21.06
N THR A 83 -2.87 7.06 21.71
CA THR A 83 -1.70 7.12 22.59
C THR A 83 -2.11 7.62 23.97
N ALA A 84 -1.80 6.85 25.01
CA ALA A 84 -2.11 7.18 26.39
C ALA A 84 -1.00 6.69 27.34
N PRO A 85 -0.53 7.51 28.29
CA PRO A 85 0.47 7.07 29.27
C PRO A 85 0.00 5.84 30.06
N GLY A 86 0.87 4.84 30.20
CA GLY A 86 0.56 3.59 30.92
C GLY A 86 -0.16 2.54 30.07
N TYR A 87 -0.43 2.82 28.79
CA TYR A 87 -1.06 1.89 27.86
C TYR A 87 -0.16 1.59 26.67
N LEU A 88 -0.38 0.43 26.04
CA LEU A 88 0.36 -0.02 24.86
C LEU A 88 -0.12 0.70 23.59
N GLU A 89 0.81 1.28 22.82
CA GLU A 89 0.53 2.05 21.58
C GLU A 89 0.72 1.26 20.26
N ASP A 90 1.31 0.06 20.33
CA ASP A 90 1.95 -0.62 19.20
C ASP A 90 1.36 -2.00 18.85
N LYS A 91 2.14 -2.85 18.16
CA LYS A 91 1.81 -4.20 17.66
C LYS A 91 1.09 -5.11 18.66
N TYR A 92 1.15 -4.84 19.96
CA TYR A 92 0.52 -5.65 21.00
C TYR A 92 -0.56 -4.90 21.79
N GLY A 93 -0.73 -3.60 21.52
CA GLY A 93 -1.72 -2.71 22.12
C GLY A 93 -2.83 -2.37 21.14
N CYS A 94 -4.07 -2.45 21.60
CA CYS A 94 -5.28 -2.17 20.83
C CYS A 94 -5.43 -0.68 20.41
N GLY A 95 -4.41 0.17 20.59
CA GLY A 95 -4.39 1.59 20.22
C GLY A 95 -4.28 1.86 18.72
N ARG A 96 -4.52 0.87 17.86
CA ARG A 96 -4.64 1.07 16.41
C ARG A 96 -5.83 0.31 15.85
N THR A 97 -6.61 0.93 14.97
CA THR A 97 -7.70 0.26 14.25
C THR A 97 -7.28 -0.18 12.86
N GLY A 98 -7.95 -1.22 12.33
CA GLY A 98 -8.00 -1.45 10.89
C GLY A 98 -8.82 -0.37 10.18
N PHE A 99 -9.19 -0.63 8.92
CA PHE A 99 -9.97 0.31 8.12
C PHE A 99 -11.33 0.61 8.75
N VAL A 100 -11.57 1.89 9.04
CA VAL A 100 -12.88 2.42 9.44
C VAL A 100 -13.59 2.95 8.20
N TRP A 101 -14.77 2.41 7.92
CA TRP A 101 -15.64 2.87 6.83
C TRP A 101 -16.62 3.91 7.35
N VAL A 102 -16.64 5.08 6.75
CA VAL A 102 -17.50 6.19 7.14
C VAL A 102 -18.58 6.37 6.07
N GLU A 103 -19.84 6.40 6.49
CA GLU A 103 -20.99 6.64 5.61
C GLU A 103 -21.40 8.12 5.64
N THR A 104 -21.88 8.61 4.50
CA THR A 104 -22.41 9.97 4.32
C THR A 104 -23.46 10.31 5.39
N GLY A 105 -23.30 11.45 6.05
CA GLY A 105 -24.28 11.98 7.03
C GLY A 105 -24.51 11.13 8.28
N LYS A 106 -23.74 10.04 8.48
CA LYS A 106 -23.88 9.15 9.64
C LYS A 106 -22.71 9.30 10.61
N VAL A 107 -23.00 9.02 11.89
CA VAL A 107 -21.98 8.86 12.92
C VAL A 107 -21.50 7.42 12.91
N THR A 108 -20.23 7.22 12.57
CA THR A 108 -19.55 5.93 12.68
C THR A 108 -18.95 5.82 14.08
N THR A 109 -19.48 4.92 14.90
CA THR A 109 -18.93 4.66 16.24
C THR A 109 -17.82 3.62 16.18
N VAL A 110 -16.64 3.97 16.69
CA VAL A 110 -15.47 3.11 16.79
C VAL A 110 -15.11 2.93 18.26
N LEU A 111 -15.06 1.67 18.70
CA LEU A 111 -14.62 1.31 20.05
C LEU A 111 -13.15 0.88 19.98
N ILE A 112 -12.31 1.50 20.81
CA ILE A 112 -10.88 1.22 20.87
C ILE A 112 -10.55 0.87 22.32
N PRO A 113 -10.36 -0.41 22.66
CA PRO A 113 -9.80 -0.75 23.96
C PRO A 113 -8.31 -0.39 23.98
N LEU A 114 -7.75 -0.09 25.14
CA LEU A 114 -6.31 0.00 25.35
C LEU A 114 -5.91 -0.99 26.45
N LYS A 115 -4.86 -1.77 26.18
CA LYS A 115 -4.25 -2.63 27.18
C LYS A 115 -3.22 -1.85 27.98
N LYS A 116 -3.27 -1.97 29.30
CA LYS A 116 -2.20 -1.45 30.16
C LYS A 116 -0.87 -2.10 29.83
N GLN A 117 0.19 -1.30 29.87
CA GLN A 117 1.55 -1.79 29.74
C GLN A 117 1.98 -2.47 31.05
N ALA A 118 2.73 -3.55 30.93
CA ALA A 118 3.45 -4.17 32.02
C ALA A 118 4.93 -3.75 31.96
N SER A 119 5.69 -4.11 33.00
CA SER A 119 7.14 -3.84 33.05
C SER A 119 7.90 -4.99 33.70
N VAL A 120 9.14 -5.18 33.25
CA VAL A 120 10.07 -6.12 33.86
C VAL A 120 11.29 -5.34 34.29
N GLU A 121 11.65 -5.45 35.56
CA GLU A 121 12.79 -4.74 36.13
C GLU A 121 13.70 -5.72 36.88
N GLY A 122 14.91 -5.28 37.21
CA GLY A 122 15.77 -6.07 38.08
C GLY A 122 17.21 -5.64 38.02
N ARG A 123 18.07 -6.53 38.52
CA ARG A 123 19.50 -6.28 38.63
C ARG A 123 20.33 -7.43 38.09
N VAL A 124 21.37 -7.12 37.34
CA VAL A 124 22.39 -8.07 36.88
C VAL A 124 23.68 -7.86 37.68
N THR A 125 24.22 -8.94 38.20
CA THR A 125 25.50 -8.97 38.90
C THR A 125 26.48 -9.95 38.26
N SER A 126 27.74 -9.84 38.66
CA SER A 126 28.73 -10.90 38.50
C SER A 126 29.52 -10.99 39.80
N SER A 127 29.55 -12.16 40.44
CA SER A 127 30.23 -12.35 41.73
C SER A 127 29.76 -11.33 42.79
N ASN A 128 28.45 -11.06 42.83
CA ASN A 128 27.79 -10.06 43.70
C ASN A 128 28.13 -8.58 43.45
N ALA A 129 28.96 -8.25 42.46
CA ALA A 129 29.17 -6.88 42.01
C ALA A 129 28.16 -6.50 40.93
N PRO A 130 27.68 -5.24 40.87
CA PRO A 130 26.82 -4.78 39.78
C PRO A 130 27.51 -4.94 38.43
N LEU A 131 26.77 -5.44 37.44
CA LEU A 131 27.26 -5.58 36.07
C LEU A 131 26.56 -4.57 35.17
N ALA A 132 27.24 -3.46 34.89
CA ALA A 132 26.78 -2.43 33.96
C ALA A 132 26.95 -2.88 32.49
N GLY A 133 26.06 -2.42 31.61
CA GLY A 133 26.10 -2.74 30.17
C GLY A 133 25.70 -4.18 29.82
N ALA A 134 25.14 -4.96 30.75
CA ALA A 134 24.53 -6.24 30.44
C ALA A 134 23.25 -6.00 29.61
N VAL A 135 23.11 -6.74 28.53
CA VAL A 135 21.96 -6.70 27.62
C VAL A 135 20.87 -7.64 28.14
N LEU A 136 19.66 -7.11 28.27
CA LEU A 136 18.46 -7.86 28.61
C LEU A 136 17.55 -7.93 27.37
N LEU A 137 17.12 -9.14 27.01
CA LEU A 137 16.29 -9.42 25.85
C LEU A 137 15.05 -10.19 26.29
N LEU A 138 13.88 -9.59 26.11
CA LEU A 138 12.61 -10.27 26.37
C LEU A 138 12.12 -10.94 25.09
N ILE A 139 12.04 -12.27 25.11
CA ILE A 139 11.68 -13.09 23.96
C ILE A 139 10.30 -13.71 24.16
N GLU A 140 9.45 -13.57 23.16
CA GLU A 140 8.18 -14.29 23.02
C GLU A 140 8.35 -15.39 21.97
N GLU A 141 7.82 -16.59 22.24
CA GLU A 141 7.71 -17.64 21.22
C GLU A 141 6.33 -17.59 20.56
N ARG A 142 6.29 -17.37 19.24
CA ARG A 142 5.05 -17.28 18.47
C ARG A 142 5.19 -18.02 17.15
N LEU A 143 4.30 -18.98 16.89
CA LEU A 143 4.27 -19.78 15.66
C LEU A 143 5.61 -20.47 15.35
N GLY A 144 6.34 -20.90 16.39
CA GLY A 144 7.67 -21.52 16.27
C GLY A 144 8.80 -20.53 15.95
N LEU A 145 8.55 -19.22 15.99
CA LEU A 145 9.54 -18.17 15.86
C LEU A 145 9.77 -17.48 17.20
N GLN A 146 11.03 -17.18 17.51
CA GLN A 146 11.41 -16.37 18.66
C GLN A 146 11.49 -14.90 18.25
N GLU A 147 10.69 -14.05 18.88
CA GLU A 147 10.67 -12.61 18.62
C GLU A 147 11.14 -11.84 19.87
N THR A 148 12.13 -10.95 19.70
CA THR A 148 12.50 -9.99 20.75
C THR A 148 11.45 -8.89 20.82
N VAL A 149 10.71 -8.85 21.93
CA VAL A 149 9.62 -7.90 22.22
C VAL A 149 10.14 -6.60 22.83
N ALA A 150 11.10 -6.70 23.74
CA ALA A 150 11.76 -5.55 24.36
C ALA A 150 13.23 -5.86 24.63
N ALA A 151 14.07 -4.83 24.65
CA ALA A 151 15.49 -4.96 24.98
C ALA A 151 16.00 -3.70 25.70
N THR A 152 16.95 -3.86 26.60
CA THR A 152 17.60 -2.75 27.32
C THR A 152 18.99 -3.15 27.80
N HIS A 153 19.77 -2.17 28.26
CA HIS A 153 21.05 -2.37 28.94
C HIS A 153 20.91 -2.07 30.42
N THR A 154 21.72 -2.71 31.26
CA THR A 154 21.85 -2.31 32.67
C THR A 154 22.61 -1.01 32.84
N ASP A 155 22.18 -0.20 33.81
CA ASP A 155 22.87 1.01 34.25
C ASP A 155 24.14 0.69 35.08
N ASP A 156 24.82 1.74 35.56
CA ASP A 156 26.04 1.63 36.37
C ASP A 156 25.83 0.86 37.70
N ASN A 157 24.58 0.77 38.18
CA ASN A 157 24.21 0.00 39.37
C ASN A 157 23.84 -1.45 39.03
N GLY A 158 23.94 -1.85 37.76
CA GLY A 158 23.52 -3.14 37.24
C GLY A 158 21.99 -3.26 37.11
N THR A 159 21.24 -2.17 37.21
CA THR A 159 19.77 -2.18 37.21
C THR A 159 19.24 -2.02 35.79
N TYR A 160 18.12 -2.67 35.48
CA TYR A 160 17.44 -2.52 34.19
C TYR A 160 15.92 -2.39 34.36
N VAL A 161 15.29 -1.76 33.37
CA VAL A 161 13.83 -1.70 33.22
C VAL A 161 13.47 -1.93 31.75
N LEU A 162 12.57 -2.88 31.51
CA LEU A 162 11.92 -3.15 30.24
C LEU A 162 10.48 -2.66 30.34
N SER A 163 10.18 -1.56 29.64
CA SER A 163 8.85 -0.95 29.56
C SER A 163 8.75 -0.14 28.26
N PRO A 164 7.62 -0.14 27.55
CA PRO A 164 6.41 -0.93 27.83
C PRO A 164 6.56 -2.40 27.40
N VAL A 165 5.91 -3.32 28.14
CA VAL A 165 5.87 -4.75 27.79
C VAL A 165 4.42 -5.24 27.78
N PRO A 166 3.98 -6.00 26.76
CA PRO A 166 2.65 -6.61 26.76
C PRO A 166 2.51 -7.72 27.81
N GLU A 167 1.28 -8.08 28.17
CA GLU A 167 1.05 -9.33 28.91
C GLU A 167 1.40 -10.54 28.03
N GLY A 168 1.95 -11.60 28.62
CA GLY A 168 2.37 -12.76 27.85
C GLY A 168 3.25 -13.74 28.61
N ARG A 169 3.72 -14.76 27.89
CA ARG A 169 4.75 -15.69 28.36
C ARG A 169 6.06 -15.34 27.68
N TYR A 170 7.09 -15.13 28.50
CA TYR A 170 8.36 -14.64 28.01
C TYR A 170 9.52 -15.45 28.57
N THR A 171 10.59 -15.51 27.77
CA THR A 171 11.92 -15.85 28.23
C THR A 171 12.75 -14.57 28.24
N LEU A 172 13.23 -14.16 29.41
CA LEU A 172 14.16 -13.05 29.55
C LEU A 172 15.58 -13.60 29.53
N ILE A 173 16.38 -13.14 28.59
CA ILE A 173 17.79 -13.51 28.43
C ILE A 173 18.66 -12.34 28.89
N ALA A 174 19.60 -12.62 29.79
CA ALA A 174 20.68 -11.73 30.19
C ALA A 174 22.00 -12.17 29.57
N VAL A 175 22.69 -11.25 28.90
CA VAL A 175 23.97 -11.50 28.24
C VAL A 175 24.87 -10.28 28.36
N ALA A 176 26.17 -10.48 28.50
CA ALA A 176 27.17 -9.41 28.51
C ALA A 176 28.42 -9.86 27.73
N ASP A 177 29.25 -8.90 27.30
CA ASP A 177 30.51 -9.19 26.61
C ASP A 177 31.44 -10.02 27.52
N SER A 178 31.87 -11.18 27.02
CA SER A 178 32.70 -12.13 27.79
C SER A 178 32.00 -12.74 29.02
N PHE A 179 30.67 -12.89 28.98
CA PHE A 179 29.91 -13.63 29.99
C PHE A 179 29.05 -14.73 29.36
N HIS A 180 28.86 -15.82 30.10
CA HIS A 180 27.86 -16.83 29.76
C HIS A 180 26.46 -16.24 29.93
N ARG A 181 25.59 -16.47 28.94
CA ARG A 181 24.19 -16.07 29.03
C ARG A 181 23.49 -16.73 30.22
N ALA A 182 22.51 -16.03 30.79
CA ALA A 182 21.53 -16.60 31.68
C ALA A 182 20.12 -16.30 31.13
N GLU A 183 19.15 -17.14 31.47
CA GLU A 183 17.77 -16.97 31.01
C GLU A 183 16.79 -17.41 32.10
N ASP A 184 15.63 -16.76 32.16
CA ASP A 184 14.51 -17.13 33.03
C ASP A 184 13.20 -17.02 32.25
N SER A 185 12.27 -17.94 32.49
CA SER A 185 10.97 -17.97 31.81
C SER A 185 9.84 -17.71 32.78
N PHE A 186 8.95 -16.78 32.44
CA PHE A 186 7.85 -16.37 33.31
C PHE A 186 6.60 -15.97 32.51
N SER A 187 5.51 -15.75 33.22
CA SER A 187 4.30 -15.11 32.68
C SER A 187 4.18 -13.72 33.29
N LEU A 188 3.79 -12.75 32.48
CA LEU A 188 3.58 -11.36 32.85
C LEU A 188 2.11 -11.02 32.57
N GLY A 189 1.40 -10.56 33.59
CA GLY A 189 0.04 -10.05 33.50
C GLY A 189 0.00 -8.57 33.12
N ALA A 190 -1.20 -8.08 32.82
CA ALA A 190 -1.44 -6.67 32.55
C ALA A 190 -1.16 -5.78 33.77
N ASP A 191 -0.59 -4.58 33.55
CA ASP A 191 -0.25 -3.62 34.61
C ASP A 191 0.71 -4.18 35.67
N GLU A 192 1.34 -5.33 35.39
CA GLU A 192 2.21 -6.00 36.34
C GLU A 192 3.65 -5.47 36.21
N THR A 193 4.30 -5.23 37.35
CA THR A 193 5.75 -5.04 37.42
C THR A 193 6.37 -6.26 38.09
N ILE A 194 7.20 -6.99 37.34
CA ILE A 194 7.90 -8.16 37.86
C ILE A 194 9.39 -7.85 38.00
N ARG A 195 9.99 -8.32 39.11
CA ARG A 195 11.45 -8.29 39.32
C ARG A 195 12.13 -9.59 38.90
N ARG A 196 13.20 -9.51 38.11
CA ARG A 196 14.08 -10.64 37.73
C ARG A 196 15.55 -10.27 37.84
N ASN A 197 16.29 -10.98 38.67
CA ASN A 197 17.72 -10.73 38.87
C ASN A 197 18.54 -11.84 38.23
N PHE A 198 19.73 -11.49 37.74
CA PHE A 198 20.67 -12.44 37.14
C PHE A 198 22.05 -12.29 37.78
N ASP A 199 22.76 -13.40 37.94
CA ASP A 199 24.20 -13.40 38.25
C ASP A 199 24.93 -14.08 37.10
N LEU A 200 25.63 -13.29 36.29
CA LEU A 200 26.35 -13.77 35.11
C LEU A 200 27.75 -14.25 35.48
N ARG A 201 28.16 -15.35 34.86
CA ARG A 201 29.50 -15.94 35.05
C ARG A 201 30.43 -15.53 33.90
N PRO A 202 31.64 -15.04 34.19
CA PRO A 202 32.63 -14.74 33.16
C PRO A 202 32.91 -15.95 32.27
N GLY A 203 33.12 -15.71 30.98
CA GLY A 203 33.43 -16.70 29.95
C GLY A 203 34.36 -16.14 28.89
N ILE A 204 35.08 -17.02 28.20
CA ILE A 204 36.01 -16.62 27.11
C ILE A 204 35.38 -16.99 25.78
N SER A 205 35.18 -15.99 24.91
CA SER A 205 34.70 -16.19 23.54
C SER A 205 35.79 -15.87 22.52
N LEU A 206 35.90 -16.72 21.50
CA LEU A 206 36.82 -16.55 20.37
C LEU A 206 36.18 -15.81 19.18
N ILE A 207 34.94 -15.35 19.32
CA ILE A 207 34.26 -14.62 18.25
C ILE A 207 34.93 -13.26 18.06
N ASN A 208 35.36 -12.97 16.82
CA ASN A 208 35.72 -11.64 16.36
C ASN A 208 34.87 -11.31 15.13
N TYR A 209 34.17 -10.18 15.14
CA TYR A 209 33.38 -9.73 14.02
C TYR A 209 33.36 -8.20 13.96
N ASP A 210 33.10 -7.69 12.76
CA ASP A 210 32.79 -6.28 12.54
C ASP A 210 31.28 -6.11 12.39
N LEU A 211 30.72 -5.11 13.07
CA LEU A 211 29.35 -4.63 12.84
C LEU A 211 29.38 -3.52 11.80
N LYS A 212 28.59 -3.67 10.73
CA LYS A 212 28.50 -2.67 9.65
C LYS A 212 27.04 -2.52 9.21
N ALA A 213 26.72 -1.36 8.63
CA ALA A 213 25.49 -1.21 7.87
C ALA A 213 25.61 -1.98 6.54
N SER A 214 24.61 -2.77 6.16
CA SER A 214 24.51 -3.32 4.80
C SER A 214 24.04 -2.19 3.87
N GLN A 215 24.74 -1.96 2.76
CA GLN A 215 24.64 -0.79 1.85
C GLN A 215 23.26 -0.09 1.70
N ASN A 216 23.33 1.25 1.50
CA ASN A 216 22.33 2.20 0.98
C ASN A 216 20.87 2.04 1.42
N PHE A 217 20.66 2.04 2.74
CA PHE A 217 19.42 2.53 3.31
C PHE A 217 19.75 3.88 3.97
N TYR A 218 19.56 4.98 3.23
CA TYR A 218 19.64 6.36 3.75
C TYR A 218 18.22 6.92 3.85
N GLY A 219 18.04 7.94 4.69
CA GLY A 219 16.73 8.52 4.99
C GLY A 219 15.99 7.79 6.11
N ASN A 220 15.33 6.68 5.74
CA ASN A 220 14.30 6.05 6.57
C ASN A 220 14.54 4.58 6.91
N SER A 221 15.68 3.97 6.61
CA SER A 221 15.94 2.64 7.17
C SER A 221 17.42 2.37 7.35
N VAL A 222 17.74 1.39 8.19
CA VAL A 222 19.10 0.91 8.40
C VAL A 222 19.04 -0.59 8.65
N SER A 223 19.90 -1.33 7.97
CA SER A 223 20.05 -2.77 8.16
C SER A 223 21.47 -3.09 8.62
N LEU A 224 21.59 -3.87 9.68
CA LEU A 224 22.87 -4.20 10.29
C LEU A 224 23.30 -5.61 9.94
N THR A 225 24.58 -5.76 9.60
CA THR A 225 25.21 -7.03 9.30
C THR A 225 26.51 -7.20 10.08
N ALA A 226 26.90 -8.46 10.25
CA ALA A 226 28.19 -8.84 10.80
C ALA A 226 28.99 -9.61 9.75
N ASN A 227 30.25 -9.21 9.52
CA ASN A 227 31.15 -9.96 8.65
C ASN A 227 31.92 -11.00 9.47
N ASN A 228 31.72 -12.29 9.20
CA ASN A 228 32.60 -13.36 9.70
C ASN A 228 32.47 -14.68 8.91
N TYR A 229 33.57 -15.43 8.79
CA TYR A 229 33.73 -16.63 7.93
C TYR A 229 33.16 -17.96 8.48
N LEU A 230 32.60 -17.97 9.70
CA LEU A 230 32.20 -19.22 10.41
C LEU A 230 30.70 -19.29 10.77
N LEU A 231 29.85 -18.42 10.20
CA LEU A 231 28.43 -18.35 10.53
C LEU A 231 27.63 -19.50 9.90
N ILE A 232 27.49 -20.62 10.62
CA ILE A 232 26.46 -21.63 10.28
C ILE A 232 25.29 -21.63 11.28
N PHE A 233 25.46 -21.33 12.58
CA PHE A 233 24.33 -21.16 13.51
C PHE A 233 24.77 -20.40 14.77
N ASN A 234 24.40 -19.13 14.93
CA ASN A 234 24.47 -18.44 16.23
C ASN A 234 23.30 -17.45 16.37
N PRO A 235 22.65 -17.36 17.54
CA PRO A 235 21.69 -16.29 17.79
C PRO A 235 22.43 -14.94 17.83
N ARG A 236 21.91 -13.99 17.07
CA ARG A 236 22.36 -12.59 17.01
C ARG A 236 21.21 -11.69 17.45
N TYR A 237 21.53 -10.71 18.28
CA TYR A 237 20.56 -9.75 18.79
C TYR A 237 21.01 -8.35 18.40
N VAL A 238 20.08 -7.54 17.92
CA VAL A 238 20.36 -6.14 17.56
C VAL A 238 19.51 -5.24 18.44
N ILE A 239 20.17 -4.34 19.16
CA ILE A 239 19.54 -3.47 20.15
C ILE A 239 19.79 -2.00 19.76
N PRO A 240 18.73 -1.16 19.66
CA PRO A 240 18.88 0.28 19.64
C PRO A 240 19.40 0.78 20.99
N VAL A 241 20.48 1.55 20.99
CA VAL A 241 21.12 2.07 22.21
C VAL A 241 20.75 3.54 22.43
N SER A 242 20.77 4.34 21.37
CA SER A 242 20.41 5.76 21.43
C SER A 242 19.83 6.25 20.12
N ALA A 243 18.96 7.24 20.21
CA ALA A 243 18.34 7.96 19.09
C ALA A 243 18.29 9.47 19.40
N PRO A 244 18.13 10.34 18.38
CA PRO A 244 17.88 11.76 18.59
C PRO A 244 16.62 12.03 19.42
N GLU A 245 16.57 13.18 20.09
CA GLU A 245 15.40 13.58 20.89
C GLU A 245 14.15 13.67 20.00
N GLY A 246 13.05 13.05 20.45
CA GLY A 246 11.78 13.00 19.70
C GLY A 246 11.77 12.00 18.53
N ALA A 247 12.87 11.30 18.27
CA ALA A 247 12.91 10.26 17.25
C ALA A 247 12.30 8.94 17.75
N GLN A 248 11.60 8.24 16.85
CA GLN A 248 11.14 6.87 17.04
C GLN A 248 11.88 5.93 16.08
N LEU A 249 11.99 4.65 16.45
CA LEU A 249 12.55 3.60 15.62
C LEU A 249 11.52 2.51 15.40
N VAL A 250 11.06 2.36 14.17
CA VAL A 250 10.16 1.28 13.78
C VAL A 250 11.00 0.08 13.35
N LYS A 251 10.92 -1.04 14.09
CA LYS A 251 11.62 -2.28 13.74
C LYS A 251 10.95 -2.93 12.53
N SER A 252 11.67 -3.03 11.41
CA SER A 252 11.16 -3.63 10.17
C SER A 252 11.55 -5.11 10.00
N SER A 253 12.64 -5.53 10.64
CA SER A 253 13.06 -6.94 10.70
C SER A 253 13.90 -7.21 11.96
N SER A 254 14.41 -8.44 12.13
CA SER A 254 15.33 -8.77 13.24
C SER A 254 16.59 -7.91 13.29
N SER A 255 17.00 -7.32 12.17
CA SER A 255 18.23 -6.54 12.03
C SER A 255 18.04 -5.27 11.20
N SER A 256 16.79 -4.83 11.02
CA SER A 256 16.44 -3.66 10.22
C SER A 256 15.51 -2.73 10.99
N PHE A 257 15.78 -1.43 10.95
CA PHE A 257 15.06 -0.38 11.65
C PHE A 257 14.73 0.77 10.69
N ILE A 258 13.67 1.51 10.99
CA ILE A 258 13.18 2.68 10.25
C ILE A 258 13.12 3.86 11.23
N PRO A 259 14.10 4.80 11.21
CA PRO A 259 14.03 6.02 12.01
C PRO A 259 12.97 6.99 11.50
N THR A 260 12.41 7.81 12.40
CA THR A 260 11.45 8.86 12.03
C THR A 260 12.09 10.23 11.83
N LEU A 261 13.35 10.42 12.23
CA LEU A 261 14.08 11.68 12.14
C LEU A 261 15.56 11.45 11.78
N PRO A 262 16.21 12.40 11.08
CA PRO A 262 17.68 12.44 10.94
C PRO A 262 18.41 12.56 12.27
N GLY A 263 19.70 12.20 12.27
CA GLY A 263 20.63 12.36 13.38
C GLY A 263 21.41 11.07 13.71
N ALA A 264 22.20 11.13 14.78
CA ALA A 264 23.02 10.00 15.23
C ALA A 264 22.18 8.92 15.92
N TYR A 265 22.23 7.69 15.39
CA TYR A 265 21.67 6.51 16.03
C TYR A 265 22.78 5.53 16.38
N THR A 266 22.77 5.03 17.61
CA THR A 266 23.71 3.99 18.04
C THR A 266 22.97 2.67 18.16
N PHE A 267 23.52 1.64 17.53
CA PHE A 267 23.05 0.27 17.62
C PHE A 267 24.14 -0.59 18.23
N SER A 268 23.74 -1.60 18.99
CA SER A 268 24.62 -2.70 19.37
C SER A 268 24.16 -4.01 18.74
N MET A 269 25.12 -4.85 18.40
CA MET A 269 24.87 -6.25 18.06
C MET A 269 25.52 -7.11 19.13
N MET A 270 24.78 -8.11 19.62
CA MET A 270 25.26 -9.13 20.53
C MET A 270 25.23 -10.48 19.81
N ILE A 271 26.37 -11.16 19.75
CA ILE A 271 26.48 -12.51 19.17
C ILE A 271 26.93 -13.48 20.26
N LEU A 272 26.23 -14.62 20.37
CA LEU A 272 26.65 -15.71 21.24
C LEU A 272 27.52 -16.70 20.48
N ASP A 273 28.53 -17.26 21.14
CA ASP A 273 29.25 -18.44 20.65
C ASP A 273 28.52 -19.75 20.97
N PHE A 274 29.08 -20.87 20.50
CA PHE A 274 28.54 -22.21 20.73
C PHE A 274 28.50 -22.62 22.21
N LYS A 275 29.21 -21.90 23.10
CA LYS A 275 29.20 -22.09 24.55
C LYS A 275 28.23 -21.11 25.26
N GLY A 276 27.52 -20.29 24.49
CA GLY A 276 26.62 -19.25 25.01
C GLY A 276 27.34 -18.05 25.62
N VAL A 277 28.61 -17.79 25.26
CA VAL A 277 29.35 -16.61 25.70
C VAL A 277 29.11 -15.45 24.73
N GLY A 278 28.67 -14.30 25.25
CA GLY A 278 28.34 -13.12 24.46
C GLY A 278 29.54 -12.28 24.02
N ARG A 279 29.42 -11.66 22.84
CA ARG A 279 30.31 -10.61 22.35
C ARG A 279 29.53 -9.46 21.73
N GLU A 280 29.73 -8.26 22.25
CA GLU A 280 29.02 -7.06 21.80
C GLU A 280 29.89 -6.14 20.93
N LYS A 281 29.26 -5.52 19.94
CA LYS A 281 29.85 -4.43 19.16
C LYS A 281 28.82 -3.33 18.98
N PHE A 282 29.30 -2.09 19.06
CA PHE A 282 28.51 -0.89 18.83
C PHE A 282 28.81 -0.32 17.45
N LEU A 283 27.81 0.30 16.85
CA LEU A 283 27.92 1.07 15.61
C LEU A 283 27.01 2.29 15.73
N THR A 284 27.62 3.47 15.68
CA THR A 284 26.89 4.73 15.51
C THR A 284 26.81 5.05 14.02
N ILE A 285 25.61 5.37 13.55
CA ILE A 285 25.32 5.72 12.17
C ILE A 285 24.64 7.07 12.18
N GLU A 286 25.19 8.01 11.42
CA GLU A 286 24.53 9.28 11.14
C GLU A 286 23.47 9.06 10.07
N MET A 287 22.20 9.14 10.47
CA MET A 287 21.07 9.07 9.54
C MET A 287 20.85 10.47 8.97
N VAL A 288 20.99 10.60 7.66
CA VAL A 288 20.71 11.83 6.93
C VAL A 288 19.52 11.61 6.02
N ASN A 289 18.74 12.66 5.76
CA ASN A 289 17.71 12.64 4.73
C ASN A 289 18.37 12.28 3.40
N ASP A 290 17.81 11.29 2.71
CA ASP A 290 18.22 11.03 1.34
C ASP A 290 17.68 12.17 0.47
N LYS A 291 18.52 12.76 -0.38
CA LYS A 291 18.04 13.79 -1.29
C LYS A 291 17.08 13.16 -2.29
N PRO A 292 16.00 13.85 -2.69
CA PRO A 292 15.07 13.27 -3.64
C PRO A 292 15.78 12.99 -4.97
N THR A 293 15.40 11.89 -5.61
CA THR A 293 15.86 11.54 -6.95
C THR A 293 14.86 12.05 -7.98
N ALA A 294 15.37 12.72 -9.02
CA ALA A 294 14.58 13.24 -10.12
C ALA A 294 14.45 12.21 -11.25
N TYR A 295 13.24 12.03 -11.76
CA TYR A 295 12.93 11.16 -12.90
C TYR A 295 12.20 11.96 -13.98
N PRO A 296 12.93 12.53 -14.95
CA PRO A 296 12.33 13.18 -16.10
C PRO A 296 11.89 12.14 -17.14
N SER A 297 10.70 12.31 -17.71
CA SER A 297 10.23 11.47 -18.81
C SER A 297 9.49 12.28 -19.87
N VAL A 298 9.41 11.72 -21.08
CA VAL A 298 8.56 12.23 -22.14
C VAL A 298 7.22 11.50 -22.06
N ILE A 299 6.11 12.25 -22.07
CA ILE A 299 4.77 11.70 -21.91
C ILE A 299 3.87 12.02 -23.13
N PRO A 300 2.83 11.21 -23.41
CA PRO A 300 1.98 11.37 -24.61
C PRO A 300 1.06 12.60 -24.64
N GLY A 301 1.03 13.43 -23.60
CA GLY A 301 0.11 14.56 -23.48
C GLY A 301 0.42 15.44 -22.26
N PRO A 302 -0.38 16.49 -22.00
CA PRO A 302 -0.10 17.42 -20.90
C PRO A 302 -0.25 16.80 -19.51
N SER A 303 -1.07 15.76 -19.39
CA SER A 303 -1.10 14.89 -18.22
C SER A 303 -1.43 13.46 -18.64
N GLU A 304 -1.20 12.51 -17.74
CA GLU A 304 -1.48 11.08 -17.98
C GLU A 304 -2.89 10.67 -17.64
N LEU A 305 -3.58 11.48 -16.83
CA LEU A 305 -4.96 11.31 -16.41
C LEU A 305 -5.77 12.59 -16.65
N PRO A 306 -5.83 13.14 -17.87
CA PRO A 306 -6.56 14.36 -18.24
C PRO A 306 -7.97 14.46 -17.65
N LEU A 307 -8.70 13.33 -17.59
CA LEU A 307 -10.06 13.26 -17.06
C LEU A 307 -10.17 13.39 -15.53
N LEU A 308 -9.07 13.27 -14.79
CA LEU A 308 -9.02 13.47 -13.34
C LEU A 308 -8.34 14.80 -12.96
N SER A 309 -7.84 15.57 -13.93
CA SER A 309 -7.07 16.80 -13.69
C SER A 309 -7.77 18.09 -14.14
N ASP A 310 -9.11 18.13 -14.04
CA ASP A 310 -9.97 19.33 -14.21
C ASP A 310 -9.99 20.00 -15.60
N ASN A 311 -9.34 19.46 -16.62
CA ASN A 311 -9.18 20.12 -17.93
C ASN A 311 -9.94 19.44 -19.09
N GLY A 312 -10.91 18.60 -18.79
CA GLY A 312 -11.70 17.89 -19.78
C GLY A 312 -10.95 16.91 -20.66
N SER A 313 -11.55 16.54 -21.79
CA SER A 313 -11.08 15.48 -22.69
C SER A 313 -9.84 15.88 -23.47
N VAL A 314 -8.73 16.17 -22.80
CA VAL A 314 -7.44 16.37 -23.45
C VAL A 314 -6.83 15.00 -23.70
N PHE A 315 -7.21 14.38 -24.82
CA PHE A 315 -6.62 13.12 -25.28
C PHE A 315 -5.10 13.25 -25.43
N ALA A 316 -4.39 12.12 -25.41
CA ALA A 316 -2.97 12.09 -25.74
C ALA A 316 -2.74 12.69 -27.14
N GLN A 317 -1.85 13.68 -27.24
CA GLN A 317 -1.62 14.47 -28.44
C GLN A 317 -0.32 14.10 -29.14
N SER A 318 0.61 13.46 -28.43
CA SER A 318 1.89 13.00 -28.96
C SER A 318 2.11 11.52 -28.64
N SER A 319 3.20 10.96 -29.16
CA SER A 319 3.62 9.59 -28.88
C SER A 319 4.16 9.40 -27.45
N GLY A 320 4.64 10.46 -26.80
CA GLY A 320 5.38 10.33 -25.54
C GLY A 320 6.72 9.62 -25.71
N LEU A 321 7.36 9.80 -26.87
CA LEU A 321 8.65 9.20 -27.21
C LEU A 321 9.73 10.28 -27.29
N ALA A 322 10.97 9.89 -27.02
CA ALA A 322 12.14 10.76 -27.17
C ALA A 322 12.45 11.10 -28.64
N GLY A 323 12.15 10.19 -29.56
CA GLY A 323 12.27 10.42 -31.00
C GLY A 323 11.06 11.14 -31.56
N VAL A 324 11.24 12.35 -32.06
CA VAL A 324 10.17 13.25 -32.53
C VAL A 324 10.54 13.91 -33.85
N ARG A 325 9.58 14.54 -34.51
CA ARG A 325 9.80 15.32 -35.74
C ARG A 325 10.01 16.80 -35.43
N ALA A 326 10.58 17.52 -36.39
CA ALA A 326 10.57 18.97 -36.34
C ALA A 326 9.12 19.49 -36.29
N GLY A 327 8.85 20.46 -35.39
CA GLY A 327 7.52 20.99 -35.15
C GLY A 327 6.64 20.19 -34.18
N ASP A 328 7.04 18.99 -33.74
CA ASP A 328 6.26 18.24 -32.75
C ASP A 328 6.30 18.92 -31.37
N THR A 329 5.19 18.85 -30.64
CA THR A 329 5.14 19.23 -29.22
C THR A 329 5.59 18.05 -28.35
N VAL A 330 6.55 18.33 -27.47
CA VAL A 330 7.11 17.38 -26.51
C VAL A 330 6.58 17.73 -25.12
N TYR A 331 5.81 16.81 -24.53
CA TYR A 331 5.38 16.92 -23.14
C TYR A 331 6.37 16.20 -22.23
N LEU A 332 6.78 16.90 -21.18
CA LEU A 332 7.75 16.45 -20.19
C LEU A 332 7.04 16.29 -18.85
N ARG A 333 7.33 15.17 -18.18
CA ARG A 333 6.87 14.90 -16.82
C ARG A 333 8.03 14.89 -15.85
N GLY A 334 7.79 15.53 -14.71
CA GLY A 334 8.65 15.49 -13.56
C GLY A 334 8.11 14.52 -12.54
N TRP A 335 9.00 13.66 -12.03
CA TRP A 335 8.67 12.76 -10.95
C TRP A 335 9.79 12.74 -9.91
N GLY A 336 9.40 12.93 -8.66
CA GLY A 336 10.29 12.90 -7.50
C GLY A 336 10.16 11.58 -6.76
N GLU A 337 11.27 10.92 -6.46
CA GLU A 337 11.29 9.86 -5.45
C GLU A 337 12.05 10.36 -4.24
N ASP A 338 11.46 10.19 -3.07
CA ASP A 338 12.16 10.39 -1.81
C ASP A 338 12.05 9.13 -0.97
N ARG A 339 13.19 8.57 -0.58
CA ARG A 339 13.27 7.42 0.34
C ARG A 339 12.80 7.80 1.75
N ASN A 340 12.79 9.10 2.07
CA ASN A 340 12.23 9.67 3.30
C ASN A 340 10.70 9.67 3.34
N LEU A 341 10.02 9.42 2.22
CA LEU A 341 8.54 9.45 2.13
C LEU A 341 8.03 8.11 1.58
N PRO A 342 8.11 6.99 2.32
CA PRO A 342 7.93 5.65 1.78
C PRO A 342 6.56 5.36 1.15
N ALA A 343 5.53 6.18 1.35
CA ALA A 343 4.16 5.91 0.90
C ALA A 343 3.55 6.96 -0.06
N PRO A 344 2.69 6.55 -1.01
CA PRO A 344 1.90 7.42 -1.89
C PRO A 344 1.23 8.61 -1.18
N GLU A 345 0.65 8.37 -0.01
CA GLU A 345 -0.04 9.37 0.80
C GLU A 345 0.90 10.43 1.38
N GLN A 346 2.19 10.11 1.51
CA GLN A 346 3.23 11.03 1.99
C GLN A 346 3.80 11.89 0.85
N TYR A 347 3.88 11.34 -0.37
CA TYR A 347 4.28 12.11 -1.56
C TYR A 347 3.22 13.11 -2.03
N ASN A 348 1.94 12.85 -1.72
CA ASN A 348 0.83 13.75 -2.09
C ASN A 348 -0.17 13.93 -0.94
N PRO A 349 0.23 14.61 0.16
CA PRO A 349 -0.62 14.77 1.34
C PRO A 349 -1.92 15.53 1.07
N ASN A 350 -1.97 16.31 -0.02
CA ASN A 350 -3.10 17.15 -0.40
C ASN A 350 -3.99 16.51 -1.49
N ALA A 351 -3.76 15.23 -1.81
CA ALA A 351 -4.53 14.49 -2.82
C ALA A 351 -6.05 14.50 -2.53
N PRO A 352 -6.89 15.03 -3.44
CA PRO A 352 -8.35 14.92 -3.31
C PRO A 352 -8.80 13.47 -3.52
N LEU A 353 -9.90 13.10 -2.87
CA LEU A 353 -10.64 11.85 -3.13
C LEU A 353 -11.39 11.99 -4.44
N PHE A 354 -11.09 11.11 -5.40
CA PHE A 354 -11.74 11.12 -6.71
C PHE A 354 -12.96 10.20 -6.82
N ASP A 355 -13.04 9.14 -5.99
CA ASP A 355 -14.20 8.26 -5.94
C ASP A 355 -14.23 7.38 -4.67
N ILE A 356 -15.37 6.71 -4.46
CA ILE A 356 -15.63 5.76 -3.36
C ILE A 356 -14.82 4.46 -3.44
N TYR A 357 -14.14 4.20 -4.55
CA TYR A 357 -13.27 3.03 -4.65
C TYR A 357 -11.96 3.28 -3.91
N GLY A 358 -11.82 4.45 -3.25
CA GLY A 358 -10.70 4.91 -2.43
C GLY A 358 -9.85 5.90 -3.21
N ASN A 359 -8.95 6.62 -2.54
CA ASN A 359 -7.96 7.46 -3.21
C ASN A 359 -7.24 6.63 -4.29
N LYS A 360 -7.50 6.93 -5.57
CA LYS A 360 -6.40 6.99 -6.53
C LYS A 360 -5.42 7.99 -5.92
N ASN A 361 -4.14 7.74 -6.00
CA ASN A 361 -3.17 8.73 -5.57
C ASN A 361 -3.53 10.06 -6.24
N GLY A 362 -4.10 11.02 -5.50
CA GLY A 362 -4.87 12.14 -6.07
C GLY A 362 -4.05 12.88 -7.12
N ASN A 363 -4.65 13.43 -8.19
CA ASN A 363 -4.17 14.21 -9.36
C ASN A 363 -2.69 14.07 -9.85
N TRP A 364 -1.94 13.13 -9.30
CA TRP A 364 -0.54 12.81 -9.47
C TRP A 364 0.41 13.99 -9.25
N ARG A 365 -0.06 15.06 -8.59
CA ARG A 365 0.66 16.33 -8.47
C ARG A 365 1.87 16.31 -7.54
N GLN A 366 2.12 15.19 -6.85
CA GLN A 366 3.27 14.98 -5.96
C GLN A 366 3.51 16.21 -5.05
N SER A 367 2.46 16.64 -4.33
CA SER A 367 2.46 17.96 -3.67
C SER A 367 3.50 18.14 -2.56
N ALA A 368 4.20 17.08 -2.17
CA ALA A 368 5.36 17.15 -1.29
C ALA A 368 6.64 17.64 -1.99
N PHE A 369 6.64 17.78 -3.32
CA PHE A 369 7.81 18.10 -4.11
C PHE A 369 7.69 19.43 -4.87
N GLY A 370 8.83 20.13 -5.00
CA GLY A 370 9.04 21.19 -5.97
C GLY A 370 9.78 20.69 -7.21
N PHE A 371 9.44 21.22 -8.38
CA PHE A 371 10.03 20.82 -9.67
C PHE A 371 10.61 22.03 -10.39
N SER A 372 11.79 21.87 -10.98
CA SER A 372 12.45 22.90 -11.79
C SER A 372 13.13 22.30 -13.01
N TRP A 373 12.88 22.88 -14.17
CA TRP A 373 13.35 22.42 -15.47
C TRP A 373 14.30 23.40 -16.13
N LYS A 374 15.32 22.87 -16.78
CA LYS A 374 16.18 23.57 -17.73
C LYS A 374 16.14 22.86 -19.08
N LEU A 375 16.10 23.61 -20.17
CA LEU A 375 16.16 23.07 -21.53
C LEU A 375 17.40 23.59 -22.26
N SER A 376 18.14 22.69 -22.90
CA SER A 376 19.30 23.05 -23.72
C SER A 376 19.25 22.42 -25.11
N ASP A 377 19.79 23.12 -26.11
CA ASP A 377 19.97 22.59 -27.47
C ASP A 377 21.23 21.71 -27.57
N ALA A 378 21.48 21.17 -28.77
CA ALA A 378 22.62 20.30 -29.06
C ALA A 378 24.00 20.97 -28.84
N GLN A 379 24.05 22.30 -28.82
CA GLN A 379 25.27 23.07 -28.55
C GLN A 379 25.42 23.42 -27.06
N GLY A 380 24.43 23.06 -26.23
CA GLY A 380 24.39 23.38 -24.81
C GLY A 380 23.89 24.78 -24.50
N ASN A 381 23.32 25.51 -25.47
CA ASN A 381 22.74 26.82 -25.22
C ASN A 381 21.47 26.67 -24.38
N ASP A 382 21.26 27.57 -23.43
CA ASP A 382 20.05 27.60 -22.62
C ASP A 382 18.87 28.14 -23.43
N ILE A 383 17.87 27.29 -23.63
CA ILE A 383 16.61 27.59 -24.32
C ILE A 383 15.40 27.33 -23.41
N THR A 384 15.59 27.39 -22.08
CA THR A 384 14.54 27.16 -21.06
C THR A 384 13.31 28.04 -21.26
N HIS A 385 13.48 29.23 -21.84
CA HIS A 385 12.38 30.14 -22.21
C HIS A 385 11.37 29.54 -23.21
N ARG A 386 11.69 28.39 -23.85
CA ARG A 386 10.79 27.65 -24.73
C ARG A 386 9.87 26.68 -24.00
N LEU A 387 10.14 26.39 -22.73
CA LEU A 387 9.24 25.60 -21.88
C LEU A 387 8.02 26.45 -21.51
N ASP A 388 6.84 25.84 -21.53
CA ASP A 388 5.57 26.47 -21.11
C ASP A 388 5.65 27.01 -19.68
N ASN A 389 6.08 26.16 -18.74
CA ASN A 389 6.38 26.55 -17.38
C ASN A 389 7.57 25.73 -16.84
N PRO A 390 8.72 26.34 -16.55
CA PRO A 390 9.88 25.58 -16.06
C PRO A 390 9.76 25.16 -14.59
N ASN A 391 8.79 25.68 -13.83
CA ASN A 391 8.65 25.39 -12.38
C ASN A 391 7.43 24.51 -12.06
N SER A 392 6.79 23.93 -13.07
CA SER A 392 5.71 22.96 -12.89
C SER A 392 6.25 21.53 -12.91
N GLN A 393 5.49 20.61 -12.30
CA GLN A 393 5.80 19.19 -12.38
C GLN A 393 5.84 18.72 -13.84
N ASN A 394 4.78 18.98 -14.59
CA ASN A 394 4.72 18.70 -16.03
C ASN A 394 4.87 20.00 -16.80
N THR A 395 5.61 19.96 -17.90
CA THR A 395 5.83 21.10 -18.80
C THR A 395 5.88 20.61 -20.25
N PHE A 396 6.01 21.50 -21.22
CA PHE A 396 6.19 21.11 -22.61
C PHE A 396 6.94 22.17 -23.41
N PHE A 397 7.49 21.78 -24.56
CA PHE A 397 8.00 22.69 -25.57
C PHE A 397 7.67 22.17 -26.97
N THR A 398 7.74 23.04 -27.98
CA THR A 398 7.62 22.65 -29.38
C THR A 398 8.98 22.64 -30.03
N VAL A 399 9.33 21.54 -30.70
CA VAL A 399 10.57 21.41 -31.45
C VAL A 399 10.59 22.46 -32.57
N PRO A 400 11.69 23.24 -32.71
CA PRO A 400 11.84 24.19 -33.81
C PRO A 400 11.52 23.55 -35.18
N ALA A 401 10.74 24.26 -35.99
CA ALA A 401 10.32 23.76 -37.31
C ALA A 401 11.48 23.61 -38.30
N ASP A 402 12.61 24.28 -38.04
CA ASP A 402 13.85 24.22 -38.80
C ASP A 402 14.86 23.20 -38.27
N ALA A 403 14.51 22.46 -37.20
CA ALA A 403 15.33 21.38 -36.67
C ALA A 403 15.50 20.25 -37.69
N ARG A 404 16.65 19.59 -37.66
CA ARG A 404 17.05 18.56 -38.62
C ARG A 404 17.24 17.20 -37.94
N PRO A 405 17.11 16.09 -38.69
CA PRO A 405 17.45 14.77 -38.17
C PRO A 405 18.83 14.74 -37.53
N GLY A 406 18.90 14.33 -36.26
CA GLY A 406 20.12 14.30 -35.47
C GLY A 406 20.26 15.44 -34.45
N ASP A 407 19.46 16.52 -34.59
CA ASP A 407 19.39 17.56 -33.56
C ASP A 407 18.87 16.97 -32.25
N THR A 408 19.33 17.50 -31.12
CA THR A 408 18.97 17.03 -29.78
C THR A 408 18.58 18.20 -28.88
N TYR A 409 17.69 17.90 -27.94
CA TYR A 409 17.27 18.81 -26.88
C TYR A 409 17.34 18.07 -25.55
N THR A 410 18.09 18.60 -24.61
CA THR A 410 18.25 18.00 -23.27
C THR A 410 17.37 18.77 -22.30
N ALA A 411 16.36 18.09 -21.74
CA ALA A 411 15.54 18.59 -20.66
C ALA A 411 16.07 18.05 -19.34
N GLN A 412 16.57 18.94 -18.50
CA GLN A 412 17.13 18.64 -17.19
C GLN A 412 16.11 18.99 -16.11
N LEU A 413 15.74 18.01 -15.29
CA LEU A 413 14.84 18.15 -14.16
C LEU A 413 15.64 18.18 -12.86
N THR A 414 15.26 19.08 -11.96
CA THR A 414 15.63 19.03 -10.55
C THR A 414 14.38 18.94 -9.68
N VAL A 415 14.44 18.08 -8.66
CA VAL A 415 13.37 17.89 -7.68
C VAL A 415 13.85 18.36 -6.31
N THR A 416 12.98 19.06 -5.58
CA THR A 416 13.21 19.51 -4.20
C THR A 416 12.17 18.88 -3.28
N GLY A 417 12.60 18.27 -2.18
CA GLY A 417 11.72 17.68 -1.19
C GLY A 417 11.03 18.72 -0.30
N ASP A 418 10.07 18.29 0.52
CA ASP A 418 9.31 19.14 1.43
C ASP A 418 10.18 19.80 2.51
N ALA A 419 11.26 19.11 2.92
CA ALA A 419 12.30 19.64 3.80
C ALA A 419 13.24 20.66 3.12
N GLY A 420 13.03 20.98 1.84
CA GLY A 420 13.85 21.92 1.07
C GLY A 420 15.14 21.32 0.49
N GLU A 421 15.36 20.01 0.68
CA GLU A 421 16.52 19.29 0.15
C GLU A 421 16.43 19.16 -1.37
N GLN A 422 17.41 19.71 -2.09
CA GLN A 422 17.46 19.65 -3.55
C GLN A 422 18.25 18.42 -4.03
N GLY A 423 17.59 17.61 -4.86
CA GLY A 423 18.15 16.44 -5.53
C GLY A 423 19.21 16.77 -6.58
N ALA A 424 19.97 15.76 -7.00
CA ALA A 424 20.80 15.89 -8.18
C ALA A 424 19.92 16.05 -9.43
N PRO A 425 20.31 16.90 -10.40
CA PRO A 425 19.58 17.01 -11.65
C PRO A 425 19.64 15.70 -12.44
N ALA A 426 18.57 15.40 -13.16
CA ALA A 426 18.49 14.26 -14.07
C ALA A 426 18.04 14.75 -15.45
N ASP A 427 18.54 14.10 -16.50
CA ASP A 427 18.31 14.52 -17.88
C ASP A 427 17.40 13.53 -18.61
N THR A 428 16.57 14.07 -19.50
CA THR A 428 15.96 13.31 -20.59
C THR A 428 16.29 13.99 -21.91
N VAL A 429 16.64 13.20 -22.93
CA VAL A 429 17.10 13.70 -24.22
C VAL A 429 16.04 13.40 -25.27
N VAL A 430 15.62 14.45 -25.96
CA VAL A 430 14.77 14.40 -27.14
C VAL A 430 15.66 14.49 -28.36
N TYR A 431 15.41 13.68 -29.38
CA TYR A 431 16.13 13.73 -30.64
C TYR A 431 15.17 13.87 -31.83
N VAL A 432 15.60 14.67 -32.80
CA VAL A 432 14.83 14.91 -34.02
C VAL A 432 15.15 13.82 -35.03
N ALA A 433 14.11 13.20 -35.59
CA ALA A 433 14.20 12.17 -36.61
C ALA A 433 13.03 12.28 -37.60
N GLU A 434 13.13 11.52 -38.69
CA GLU A 434 12.16 11.49 -39.79
C GLU A 434 11.61 10.08 -40.00
N GLU A 435 10.39 10.00 -40.55
CA GLU A 435 9.83 8.72 -40.95
C GLU A 435 10.54 8.15 -42.17
N ILE A 436 10.79 6.85 -42.14
CA ILE A 436 11.46 6.13 -43.22
C ILE A 436 10.55 5.14 -43.94
N GLY A 437 9.35 4.90 -43.41
CA GLY A 437 8.34 3.98 -43.92
C GLY A 437 8.52 2.55 -43.41
N SER A 438 7.40 1.87 -43.13
CA SER A 438 7.39 0.51 -42.56
C SER A 438 8.02 -0.56 -43.47
N ASP A 439 8.05 -0.35 -44.79
CA ASP A 439 8.65 -1.31 -45.73
C ASP A 439 10.16 -1.47 -45.51
N LYS A 440 10.84 -0.39 -45.09
CA LYS A 440 12.26 -0.46 -44.77
C LYS A 440 12.54 -1.30 -43.52
N CYS A 441 11.57 -1.41 -42.61
CA CYS A 441 11.69 -2.25 -41.41
C CYS A 441 11.63 -3.75 -41.75
N ALA A 442 10.92 -4.14 -42.83
CA ALA A 442 10.68 -5.54 -43.19
C ALA A 442 11.97 -6.32 -43.49
N GLY A 443 12.99 -5.65 -44.04
CA GLY A 443 14.28 -6.27 -44.36
C GLY A 443 15.04 -6.77 -43.13
N CYS A 444 15.01 -6.02 -42.03
CA CYS A 444 15.70 -6.37 -40.79
C CYS A 444 14.81 -7.09 -39.77
N HIS A 445 13.49 -6.88 -39.80
CA HIS A 445 12.52 -7.47 -38.87
C HIS A 445 11.46 -8.35 -39.56
N PRO A 446 11.84 -9.34 -40.39
CA PRO A 446 10.90 -10.07 -41.24
C PRO A 446 9.82 -10.84 -40.45
N LYS A 447 10.17 -11.38 -39.27
CA LYS A 447 9.24 -12.14 -38.42
C LYS A 447 8.15 -11.25 -37.81
N ILE A 448 8.57 -10.12 -37.23
CA ILE A 448 7.63 -9.18 -36.60
C ILE A 448 6.77 -8.52 -37.67
N PHE A 449 7.35 -8.14 -38.81
CA PHE A 449 6.60 -7.57 -39.92
C PHE A 449 5.51 -8.52 -40.44
N ALA A 450 5.84 -9.81 -40.60
CA ALA A 450 4.87 -10.83 -41.02
C ALA A 450 3.76 -11.09 -39.98
N ALA A 451 4.07 -10.99 -38.68
CA ALA A 451 3.05 -11.09 -37.64
C ALA A 451 2.15 -9.84 -37.63
N TYR A 452 2.77 -8.66 -37.67
CA TYR A 452 2.09 -7.37 -37.61
C TYR A 452 1.12 -7.15 -38.79
N SER A 453 1.48 -7.61 -39.98
CA SER A 453 0.64 -7.50 -41.18
C SER A 453 -0.73 -8.18 -41.04
N ASN A 454 -0.87 -9.12 -40.09
CA ASN A 454 -2.14 -9.78 -39.81
C ASN A 454 -3.05 -8.96 -38.89
N THR A 455 -2.52 -7.94 -38.19
CA THR A 455 -3.26 -7.14 -37.21
C THR A 455 -4.20 -6.11 -37.84
N MET A 456 -5.20 -5.69 -37.07
CA MET A 456 -6.09 -4.59 -37.46
C MET A 456 -5.37 -3.25 -37.59
N HIS A 457 -4.30 -3.02 -36.83
CA HIS A 457 -3.49 -1.81 -36.95
C HIS A 457 -2.87 -1.71 -38.34
N SER A 458 -2.20 -2.77 -38.80
CA SER A 458 -1.63 -2.82 -40.15
C SER A 458 -2.71 -2.65 -41.23
N ARG A 459 -3.85 -3.33 -41.10
CA ARG A 459 -4.98 -3.21 -42.05
C ARG A 459 -5.63 -1.82 -42.07
N LYS A 460 -5.44 -1.02 -41.03
CA LYS A 460 -5.90 0.38 -40.94
C LYS A 460 -4.82 1.39 -41.34
N GLY A 461 -3.68 0.92 -41.85
CA GLY A 461 -2.59 1.79 -42.30
C GLY A 461 -1.74 2.37 -41.18
N ILE A 462 -1.83 1.83 -39.96
CA ILE A 462 -0.96 2.23 -38.85
C ILE A 462 0.42 1.59 -39.07
N SER A 463 1.42 2.44 -39.18
CA SER A 463 2.83 2.09 -39.40
C SER A 463 3.53 1.75 -38.08
N CYS A 464 4.69 1.11 -38.15
CA CYS A 464 5.56 0.89 -36.97
C CYS A 464 5.89 2.22 -36.27
N GLU A 465 6.16 3.26 -37.07
CA GLU A 465 6.65 4.57 -36.63
C GLU A 465 5.56 5.38 -35.93
N ASN A 466 4.28 5.05 -36.11
CA ASN A 466 3.19 5.64 -35.34
C ASN A 466 3.30 5.28 -33.84
N CYS A 467 3.79 4.09 -33.50
CA CYS A 467 3.93 3.60 -32.12
C CYS A 467 5.37 3.64 -31.59
N HIS A 468 6.37 3.62 -32.47
CA HIS A 468 7.79 3.56 -32.10
C HIS A 468 8.57 4.84 -32.38
N GLY A 469 7.92 5.83 -33.00
CA GLY A 469 8.53 7.09 -33.42
C GLY A 469 9.23 6.98 -34.77
N PRO A 470 9.66 8.13 -35.33
CA PRO A 470 10.40 8.19 -36.59
C PRO A 470 11.70 7.38 -36.56
N GLY A 471 11.93 6.55 -37.58
CA GLY A 471 13.00 5.57 -37.60
C GLY A 471 14.31 6.00 -38.29
N SER A 472 14.45 7.24 -38.77
CA SER A 472 15.62 7.64 -39.58
C SER A 472 16.96 7.52 -38.86
N LEU A 473 16.97 7.61 -37.53
CA LEU A 473 18.18 7.45 -36.71
C LEU A 473 18.36 6.02 -36.18
N HIS A 474 17.39 5.12 -36.39
CA HIS A 474 17.46 3.75 -35.88
C HIS A 474 18.67 3.02 -36.47
N ASN A 475 18.75 2.82 -37.79
CA ASN A 475 19.88 2.22 -38.52
C ASN A 475 20.71 1.14 -37.77
N GLY A 476 20.06 0.24 -37.03
CA GLY A 476 20.71 -0.81 -36.22
C GLY A 476 21.08 -0.42 -34.78
N ASP A 477 21.07 0.86 -34.43
CA ASP A 477 21.11 1.38 -33.06
C ASP A 477 19.72 1.30 -32.42
N THR A 478 19.54 0.32 -31.54
CA THR A 478 18.28 0.08 -30.83
C THR A 478 17.91 1.19 -29.85
N THR A 479 18.83 2.11 -29.51
CA THR A 479 18.53 3.25 -28.62
C THR A 479 17.85 4.41 -29.36
N ARG A 480 17.88 4.38 -30.69
CA ARG A 480 17.33 5.42 -31.59
C ARG A 480 15.95 5.08 -32.14
N ILE A 481 15.30 4.08 -31.54
CA ILE A 481 13.90 3.73 -31.76
C ILE A 481 13.30 3.43 -30.39
N SER A 482 12.08 3.90 -30.14
CA SER A 482 11.55 3.87 -28.77
C SER A 482 10.54 2.74 -28.57
N ILE A 483 10.51 2.20 -27.36
CA ILE A 483 9.42 1.37 -26.85
C ILE A 483 8.81 2.13 -25.69
N THR A 484 7.49 2.23 -25.68
CA THR A 484 6.75 2.88 -24.62
C THR A 484 5.63 1.99 -24.13
N HIS A 485 5.45 1.98 -22.81
CA HIS A 485 4.32 1.35 -22.14
C HIS A 485 3.31 2.39 -21.65
N TRP A 486 3.50 3.66 -22.04
CA TRP A 486 2.57 4.75 -21.74
C TRP A 486 1.22 4.48 -22.41
N PRO A 487 0.12 4.34 -21.64
CA PRO A 487 -1.18 4.00 -22.23
C PRO A 487 -1.73 5.12 -23.12
N GLY A 488 -1.26 6.35 -22.91
CA GLY A 488 -1.53 7.49 -23.78
C GLY A 488 -1.06 7.29 -25.22
N MET A 489 -0.05 6.45 -25.49
CA MET A 489 0.32 6.09 -26.87
C MET A 489 -0.88 5.52 -27.62
N CYS A 490 -1.62 4.60 -26.99
CA CYS A 490 -2.85 4.05 -27.55
C CYS A 490 -3.96 5.11 -27.58
N GLY A 491 -4.01 5.97 -26.55
CA GLY A 491 -4.97 7.06 -26.39
C GLY A 491 -4.95 8.13 -27.47
N ARG A 492 -3.93 8.17 -28.35
CA ARG A 492 -3.90 9.01 -29.55
C ARG A 492 -4.98 8.65 -30.57
N CYS A 493 -5.44 7.40 -30.54
CA CYS A 493 -6.44 6.87 -31.47
C CYS A 493 -7.60 6.15 -30.78
N HIS A 494 -7.37 5.61 -29.58
CA HIS A 494 -8.35 4.80 -28.85
C HIS A 494 -9.03 5.58 -27.73
N GLU A 495 -10.33 5.85 -27.89
CA GLU A 495 -11.19 6.44 -26.84
C GLU A 495 -11.24 5.59 -25.56
N GLN A 496 -10.93 4.30 -25.63
CA GLN A 496 -10.89 3.40 -24.47
C GLN A 496 -9.85 3.83 -23.43
N PHE A 497 -8.85 4.61 -23.83
CA PHE A 497 -7.88 5.20 -22.92
C PHE A 497 -8.56 6.05 -21.84
N ALA A 498 -9.49 6.91 -22.23
CA ALA A 498 -10.28 7.75 -21.34
C ALA A 498 -11.08 6.90 -20.32
N GLN A 499 -11.66 5.78 -20.76
CA GLN A 499 -12.37 4.85 -19.87
C GLN A 499 -11.41 4.15 -18.91
N TRP A 500 -10.24 3.70 -19.39
CA TRP A 500 -9.22 3.03 -18.59
C TRP A 500 -8.67 3.92 -17.47
N GLN A 501 -8.55 5.24 -17.70
CA GLN A 501 -8.16 6.22 -16.68
C GLN A 501 -9.14 6.30 -15.50
N LYS A 502 -10.37 5.81 -15.68
CA LYS A 502 -11.34 5.67 -14.58
C LYS A 502 -11.06 4.41 -13.75
N SER A 503 -10.38 3.39 -14.27
CA SER A 503 -10.03 2.19 -13.49
C SER A 503 -8.87 2.45 -12.52
N ARG A 504 -8.60 1.50 -11.60
CA ARG A 504 -7.39 1.50 -10.77
C ARG A 504 -6.16 0.91 -11.49
N HIS A 505 -6.33 0.35 -12.69
CA HIS A 505 -5.20 -0.08 -13.51
C HIS A 505 -4.38 1.10 -14.02
N SER A 506 -4.99 2.30 -14.04
CA SER A 506 -4.28 3.52 -14.36
C SER A 506 -3.45 4.09 -13.23
N ASP A 507 -3.55 3.53 -12.02
CA ASP A 507 -2.72 3.95 -10.89
C ASP A 507 -1.23 3.61 -11.16
N PRO A 508 -0.26 4.40 -10.65
CA PRO A 508 1.15 4.03 -10.73
C PRO A 508 1.41 2.91 -9.70
N LEU A 509 2.66 2.56 -9.41
CA LEU A 509 2.97 1.54 -8.41
C LEU A 509 2.17 1.80 -7.11
N ALA A 510 1.31 0.84 -6.74
CA ALA A 510 0.32 0.97 -5.66
C ALA A 510 0.92 0.91 -4.24
N PHE A 511 2.24 1.02 -4.16
CA PHE A 511 3.08 0.95 -2.98
C PHE A 511 4.20 1.97 -3.20
N GLY A 512 4.62 2.66 -2.15
CA GLY A 512 5.77 3.55 -2.32
C GLY A 512 7.09 2.76 -2.35
N HIS A 513 8.09 3.36 -2.98
CA HIS A 513 9.31 2.67 -3.42
C HIS A 513 10.14 2.06 -2.29
N ALA A 514 9.94 2.53 -1.05
CA ALA A 514 10.60 2.03 0.16
C ALA A 514 9.72 1.12 1.05
N GLU A 515 8.43 0.93 0.73
CA GLU A 515 7.53 0.08 1.54
C GLU A 515 7.88 -1.41 1.47
N ILE A 516 8.43 -1.86 0.35
CA ILE A 516 8.63 -3.29 0.07
C ILE A 516 10.13 -3.56 -0.04
N SER A 517 10.61 -4.60 0.66
CA SER A 517 12.02 -4.95 0.57
C SER A 517 12.40 -5.28 -0.88
N PRO A 518 13.61 -4.93 -1.33
CA PRO A 518 14.03 -5.17 -2.71
C PRO A 518 13.99 -6.66 -3.12
N ALA A 519 14.10 -7.58 -2.17
CA ALA A 519 13.95 -9.03 -2.41
C ALA A 519 12.50 -9.47 -2.68
N LEU A 520 11.50 -8.70 -2.26
CA LEU A 520 10.08 -9.02 -2.41
C LEU A 520 9.42 -8.30 -3.57
N ILE A 521 9.97 -7.16 -4.00
CA ILE A 521 9.39 -6.32 -5.07
C ILE A 521 9.27 -7.07 -6.41
N GLY A 522 10.18 -8.00 -6.70
CA GLY A 522 10.12 -8.84 -7.89
C GLY A 522 8.86 -9.73 -7.96
N ASN A 523 8.21 -10.01 -6.83
CA ASN A 523 6.90 -10.69 -6.80
C ASN A 523 5.77 -9.80 -7.31
N CYS A 524 5.92 -8.49 -7.15
CA CYS A 524 4.88 -7.50 -7.37
C CYS A 524 4.86 -7.06 -8.83
N TYR A 525 6.05 -6.91 -9.44
CA TYR A 525 6.20 -6.46 -10.82
C TYR A 525 5.52 -7.36 -11.87
N LYS A 526 5.28 -8.64 -11.57
CA LYS A 526 4.51 -9.48 -12.51
C LYS A 526 3.06 -9.02 -12.72
N CYS A 527 2.49 -8.28 -11.77
CA CYS A 527 1.14 -7.70 -11.87
C CYS A 527 1.16 -6.17 -11.98
N HIS A 528 2.17 -5.55 -11.39
CA HIS A 528 2.29 -4.10 -11.24
C HIS A 528 3.50 -3.55 -12.03
N TYR A 529 3.88 -4.18 -13.14
CA TYR A 529 4.79 -3.61 -14.13
C TYR A 529 4.58 -4.31 -15.47
N THR A 530 4.42 -3.55 -16.55
CA THR A 530 4.05 -4.09 -17.86
C THR A 530 5.02 -5.17 -18.35
N GLU A 531 6.31 -4.89 -18.32
CA GLU A 531 7.33 -5.86 -18.76
C GLU A 531 7.39 -7.07 -17.82
N GLY A 532 7.18 -6.85 -16.52
CA GLY A 532 7.07 -7.94 -15.55
C GLY A 532 5.92 -8.88 -15.85
N PHE A 533 4.76 -8.34 -16.23
CA PHE A 533 3.62 -9.14 -16.69
C PHE A 533 3.93 -9.88 -17.98
N ILE A 534 4.49 -9.20 -18.99
CA ILE A 534 4.80 -9.80 -20.29
C ILE A 534 5.74 -11.00 -20.12
N GLN A 535 6.77 -10.88 -19.27
CA GLN A 535 7.68 -11.98 -18.99
C GLN A 535 7.02 -13.10 -18.19
N ALA A 536 6.22 -12.76 -17.18
CA ALA A 536 5.50 -13.75 -16.37
C ALA A 536 4.50 -14.56 -17.20
N ALA A 537 3.77 -13.91 -18.11
CA ALA A 537 2.84 -14.55 -19.03
C ALA A 537 3.55 -15.52 -20.00
N LYS A 538 4.76 -15.16 -20.47
CA LYS A 538 5.59 -16.03 -21.32
C LYS A 538 6.18 -17.23 -20.57
N ALA A 539 6.45 -17.09 -19.28
CA ALA A 539 7.08 -18.13 -18.46
C ALA A 539 6.17 -19.34 -18.16
N GLY A 540 4.84 -19.21 -18.30
CA GLY A 540 3.88 -20.30 -18.10
C GLY A 540 3.58 -20.68 -16.64
N SER A 541 4.32 -20.16 -15.65
CA SER A 541 4.04 -20.31 -14.20
C SER A 541 4.02 -18.94 -13.53
N PHE A 542 2.91 -18.22 -13.73
CA PHE A 542 2.77 -16.84 -13.27
C PHE A 542 2.87 -16.70 -11.73
N ASP A 543 2.37 -17.69 -10.98
CA ASP A 543 2.39 -17.72 -9.51
C ASP A 543 3.82 -17.75 -8.93
N ARG A 544 4.70 -18.53 -9.55
CA ARG A 544 6.11 -18.73 -9.14
C ARG A 544 7.06 -17.72 -9.77
N TYR A 545 6.66 -17.04 -10.84
CA TYR A 545 7.50 -16.06 -11.50
C TYR A 545 7.95 -14.94 -10.54
N ARG A 546 9.21 -14.54 -10.69
CA ARG A 546 9.88 -13.48 -9.94
C ARG A 546 10.58 -12.59 -10.95
N PHE A 547 10.23 -11.31 -10.98
CA PHE A 547 10.93 -10.36 -11.83
C PHE A 547 12.38 -10.22 -11.35
N PRO A 548 13.38 -10.19 -12.26
CA PRO A 548 14.77 -10.17 -11.87
C PRO A 548 15.13 -8.99 -10.97
N PHE A 549 15.92 -9.27 -9.93
CA PHE A 549 16.43 -8.25 -9.02
C PHE A 549 17.46 -7.36 -9.73
N GLY A 550 17.45 -6.05 -9.44
CA GLY A 550 18.42 -5.09 -9.99
C GLY A 550 18.11 -4.60 -11.41
N THR A 551 17.02 -5.06 -12.04
CA THR A 551 16.53 -4.48 -13.28
C THR A 551 15.93 -3.10 -13.01
N SER A 552 16.32 -2.10 -13.80
CA SER A 552 15.71 -0.76 -13.74
C SER A 552 14.24 -0.85 -14.14
N VAL A 553 13.36 -0.34 -13.29
CA VAL A 553 11.92 -0.25 -13.54
C VAL A 553 11.57 1.24 -13.55
N PRO A 554 10.88 1.76 -14.58
CA PRO A 554 10.48 3.15 -14.61
C PRO A 554 9.60 3.48 -13.39
N HIS A 555 10.01 4.49 -12.63
CA HIS A 555 9.41 4.86 -11.34
C HIS A 555 8.11 5.66 -11.50
N ASP A 556 7.86 6.19 -12.70
CA ASP A 556 6.78 7.13 -13.02
C ASP A 556 5.71 6.53 -13.94
N THR A 557 5.96 5.39 -14.59
CA THR A 557 5.03 4.82 -15.57
C THR A 557 3.81 4.13 -14.94
N PRO A 558 2.59 4.30 -15.50
CA PRO A 558 1.42 3.50 -15.19
C PRO A 558 1.69 2.04 -15.54
N ASN A 559 1.44 1.17 -14.58
CA ASN A 559 2.03 -0.17 -14.62
C ASN A 559 1.11 -1.25 -15.18
N VAL A 560 -0.17 -0.95 -15.36
CA VAL A 560 -1.16 -1.83 -16.00
C VAL A 560 -1.75 -1.12 -17.23
N GLY A 561 -0.88 -0.86 -18.20
CA GLY A 561 -1.24 -0.21 -19.46
C GLY A 561 -2.07 -1.06 -20.41
N CYS A 562 -2.50 -0.46 -21.52
CA CYS A 562 -3.28 -1.13 -22.58
C CYS A 562 -2.57 -2.40 -23.08
N ASP A 563 -1.25 -2.30 -23.22
CA ASP A 563 -0.38 -3.32 -23.77
C ASP A 563 -0.01 -4.43 -22.77
N VAL A 564 -0.44 -4.35 -21.51
CA VAL A 564 -0.46 -5.51 -20.59
C VAL A 564 -1.49 -6.52 -21.08
N CYS A 565 -2.67 -6.03 -21.47
CA CYS A 565 -3.77 -6.87 -21.93
C CYS A 565 -3.65 -7.22 -23.41
N HIS A 566 -3.27 -6.25 -24.24
CA HIS A 566 -3.27 -6.34 -25.70
C HIS A 566 -1.84 -6.44 -26.26
N ASN A 567 -1.58 -7.42 -27.13
CA ASN A 567 -0.38 -7.50 -27.93
C ASN A 567 -0.61 -6.75 -29.25
N PRO A 568 0.04 -5.60 -29.49
CA PRO A 568 -0.16 -4.83 -30.71
C PRO A 568 0.42 -5.52 -31.97
N HIS A 569 1.27 -6.54 -31.80
CA HIS A 569 1.99 -7.20 -32.89
C HIS A 569 1.36 -8.54 -33.31
N GLU A 570 0.42 -9.09 -32.54
CA GLU A 570 -0.12 -10.42 -32.76
C GLU A 570 -1.63 -10.44 -32.60
N GLN A 571 -2.32 -10.92 -33.63
CA GLN A 571 -3.77 -11.08 -33.65
C GLN A 571 -4.13 -12.30 -34.50
N SER A 572 -5.19 -13.01 -34.12
CA SER A 572 -5.72 -14.15 -34.89
C SER A 572 -7.24 -14.14 -34.90
N SER A 573 -7.87 -15.02 -35.66
CA SER A 573 -9.33 -15.17 -35.66
C SER A 573 -9.87 -15.60 -34.29
N ALA A 574 -9.14 -16.47 -33.58
CA ALA A 574 -9.48 -16.91 -32.22
C ALA A 574 -9.14 -15.86 -31.15
N ASN A 575 -8.21 -14.94 -31.46
CA ASN A 575 -7.78 -13.86 -30.59
C ASN A 575 -7.86 -12.50 -31.32
N PRO A 576 -9.07 -12.01 -31.62
CA PRO A 576 -9.30 -10.88 -32.52
C PRO A 576 -8.95 -9.52 -31.92
N VAL A 577 -8.46 -9.46 -30.68
CA VAL A 577 -7.98 -8.22 -30.05
C VAL A 577 -6.57 -8.39 -29.45
N GLY A 578 -5.88 -9.48 -29.79
CA GLY A 578 -4.49 -9.70 -29.36
C GLY A 578 -4.32 -9.92 -27.85
N ILE A 579 -5.26 -10.56 -27.14
CA ILE A 579 -5.14 -10.88 -25.72
C ILE A 579 -3.88 -11.72 -25.45
N ARG A 580 -3.00 -11.25 -24.55
CA ARG A 580 -1.71 -11.91 -24.29
C ARG A 580 -1.81 -13.32 -23.70
N THR A 581 -2.81 -13.57 -22.88
CA THR A 581 -3.03 -14.86 -22.20
C THR A 581 -3.84 -15.84 -23.04
N GLY A 582 -4.11 -15.51 -24.30
CA GLY A 582 -4.87 -16.33 -25.25
C GLY A 582 -6.40 -16.29 -25.10
N SER A 583 -6.93 -15.85 -23.95
CA SER A 583 -8.38 -15.70 -23.74
C SER A 583 -8.72 -14.59 -22.75
N ALA A 584 -9.92 -14.01 -22.88
CA ALA A 584 -10.42 -12.99 -21.96
C ALA A 584 -10.60 -13.52 -20.52
N ALA A 585 -11.02 -14.78 -20.36
CA ALA A 585 -11.17 -15.41 -19.05
C ALA A 585 -9.82 -15.55 -18.30
N SER A 586 -8.77 -15.99 -19.00
CA SER A 586 -7.44 -16.17 -18.38
C SER A 586 -6.73 -14.85 -18.06
N LEU A 587 -7.07 -13.76 -18.76
CA LEU A 587 -6.40 -12.48 -18.62
C LEU A 587 -6.54 -11.90 -17.21
N CYS A 588 -7.77 -11.73 -16.74
CA CYS A 588 -8.05 -11.10 -15.45
C CYS A 588 -7.54 -11.95 -14.29
N VAL A 589 -7.72 -13.28 -14.39
CA VAL A 589 -7.38 -14.21 -13.31
C VAL A 589 -5.88 -14.36 -13.11
N THR A 590 -5.05 -13.95 -14.06
CA THR A 590 -3.58 -14.02 -13.94
C THR A 590 -3.09 -13.13 -12.78
N CYS A 591 -3.48 -11.85 -12.77
CA CYS A 591 -3.14 -10.93 -11.68
C CYS A 591 -4.06 -11.09 -10.45
N HIS A 592 -5.33 -11.46 -10.69
CA HIS A 592 -6.33 -11.61 -9.62
C HIS A 592 -6.38 -12.99 -8.97
N GLU A 593 -5.48 -13.92 -9.35
CA GLU A 593 -5.48 -15.34 -8.93
C GLU A 593 -5.65 -15.54 -7.43
N LYS A 594 -4.87 -14.79 -6.64
CA LYS A 594 -4.86 -14.86 -5.17
C LYS A 594 -5.65 -13.73 -4.52
N LYS A 595 -6.47 -13.01 -5.29
CA LYS A 595 -7.34 -11.94 -4.77
C LYS A 595 -8.66 -12.53 -4.27
N TRP A 596 -9.35 -11.72 -3.49
CA TRP A 596 -10.62 -12.05 -2.87
C TRP A 596 -11.67 -12.47 -3.91
N GLN A 597 -11.74 -11.81 -5.07
CA GLN A 597 -12.71 -12.11 -6.13
C GLN A 597 -12.56 -13.53 -6.70
N ASN A 598 -11.32 -14.00 -6.88
CA ASN A 598 -11.10 -15.35 -7.39
C ASN A 598 -11.41 -16.40 -6.33
N ALA A 599 -11.01 -16.13 -5.07
CA ALA A 599 -11.32 -16.97 -3.92
C ALA A 599 -12.83 -17.23 -3.78
N THR A 600 -13.64 -16.21 -4.06
CA THR A 600 -15.10 -16.28 -3.95
C THR A 600 -15.73 -16.95 -5.15
N TYR A 601 -15.40 -16.56 -6.39
CA TYR A 601 -16.06 -17.16 -7.55
C TYR A 601 -15.69 -18.63 -7.73
N SER A 602 -14.43 -19.02 -7.46
CA SER A 602 -13.98 -20.42 -7.59
C SER A 602 -14.41 -21.31 -6.43
N ALA A 603 -14.86 -20.72 -5.31
CA ALA A 603 -15.16 -21.43 -4.08
C ALA A 603 -13.96 -22.25 -3.53
N GLU A 604 -12.74 -21.70 -3.65
CA GLU A 604 -11.49 -22.32 -3.19
C GLU A 604 -10.71 -21.43 -2.21
N ALA A 605 -11.41 -20.60 -1.44
CA ALA A 605 -10.77 -19.64 -0.55
C ALA A 605 -9.86 -20.29 0.51
N ASP A 606 -10.17 -21.51 0.95
CA ASP A 606 -9.36 -22.33 1.85
C ASP A 606 -8.01 -22.73 1.22
N LYS A 607 -8.03 -23.24 -0.01
CA LYS A 607 -6.83 -23.70 -0.74
C LYS A 607 -5.85 -22.57 -0.99
N ILE A 608 -6.36 -21.37 -1.21
CA ILE A 608 -5.54 -20.18 -1.43
C ILE A 608 -5.34 -19.32 -0.18
N GLY A 609 -5.80 -19.77 0.99
CA GLY A 609 -5.59 -19.12 2.29
C GLY A 609 -6.25 -17.75 2.45
N ASN A 610 -7.32 -17.49 1.69
CA ASN A 610 -8.14 -16.28 1.76
C ASN A 610 -9.46 -16.51 2.53
N GLY A 611 -9.76 -17.75 2.91
CA GLY A 611 -10.95 -18.15 3.65
C GLY A 611 -10.73 -19.45 4.41
N TYR A 612 -11.72 -19.87 5.17
CA TYR A 612 -11.72 -21.14 5.90
C TYR A 612 -13.04 -21.88 5.66
N HIS A 613 -12.96 -23.17 5.34
CA HIS A 613 -14.12 -24.03 5.10
C HIS A 613 -14.37 -24.94 6.31
N TRP A 614 -15.55 -24.84 6.94
CA TRP A 614 -15.97 -25.77 8.01
C TRP A 614 -16.58 -27.08 7.51
N ALA A 615 -16.77 -27.23 6.20
CA ALA A 615 -17.48 -28.33 5.57
C ALA A 615 -16.97 -28.54 4.14
N ASP A 616 -17.62 -29.42 3.38
CA ASP A 616 -17.40 -29.54 1.95
C ASP A 616 -18.12 -28.41 1.18
N TYR A 617 -17.36 -27.67 0.37
CA TYR A 617 -17.84 -26.59 -0.49
C TYR A 617 -17.76 -26.95 -1.99
N SER A 618 -17.40 -28.18 -2.34
CA SER A 618 -17.23 -28.64 -3.73
C SER A 618 -18.46 -28.40 -4.62
N ALA A 619 -19.67 -28.46 -4.05
CA ALA A 619 -20.92 -28.17 -4.75
C ALA A 619 -21.02 -26.73 -5.31
N TYR A 620 -20.22 -25.79 -4.80
CA TYR A 620 -20.16 -24.41 -5.28
C TYR A 620 -19.04 -24.14 -6.28
N GLN A 621 -18.23 -25.17 -6.58
CA GLN A 621 -17.10 -25.06 -7.51
C GLN A 621 -17.56 -25.17 -8.96
N GLU A 622 -18.51 -26.04 -9.32
CA GLU A 622 -19.04 -26.10 -10.70
C GLU A 622 -20.52 -26.51 -10.80
N SER A 623 -21.40 -25.55 -11.08
CA SER A 623 -22.35 -25.56 -12.23
C SER A 623 -23.12 -24.22 -12.27
N GLY A 624 -23.19 -23.57 -13.44
CA GLY A 624 -23.98 -22.35 -13.63
C GLY A 624 -23.31 -21.02 -13.25
N ASN A 625 -22.05 -20.99 -12.77
CA ASN A 625 -21.34 -19.75 -12.50
C ASN A 625 -20.87 -19.08 -13.83
N PRO A 626 -21.34 -17.86 -14.17
CA PRO A 626 -20.95 -17.18 -15.42
C PRO A 626 -19.45 -16.81 -15.48
N HIS A 627 -18.70 -16.89 -14.39
CA HIS A 627 -17.26 -16.64 -14.38
C HIS A 627 -16.44 -17.76 -15.05
N HIS A 628 -17.02 -18.95 -15.27
CA HIS A 628 -16.29 -20.12 -15.81
C HIS A 628 -16.36 -20.25 -17.35
N ASN A 629 -17.01 -19.31 -18.05
CA ASN A 629 -17.02 -19.30 -19.52
C ASN A 629 -15.75 -18.61 -20.09
N SER A 630 -15.59 -18.66 -21.42
CA SER A 630 -14.42 -18.11 -22.13
C SER A 630 -14.24 -16.58 -22.04
N LYS A 631 -15.27 -15.84 -21.59
CA LYS A 631 -15.20 -14.40 -21.32
C LYS A 631 -14.89 -14.10 -19.85
N GLY A 632 -15.26 -14.97 -18.91
CA GLY A 632 -15.02 -14.79 -17.47
C GLY A 632 -15.46 -13.40 -16.97
N CYS A 633 -14.57 -12.71 -16.25
CA CYS A 633 -14.81 -11.38 -15.67
C CYS A 633 -15.21 -10.32 -16.72
N VAL A 634 -14.66 -10.40 -17.94
CA VAL A 634 -14.90 -9.45 -19.04
C VAL A 634 -16.39 -9.42 -19.44
N LEU A 635 -17.12 -10.53 -19.24
CA LEU A 635 -18.55 -10.60 -19.53
C LEU A 635 -19.32 -9.48 -18.82
N CYS A 636 -19.05 -9.25 -17.53
CA CYS A 636 -19.75 -8.27 -16.72
C CYS A 636 -18.99 -6.94 -16.66
N HIS A 637 -17.72 -6.97 -16.27
CA HIS A 637 -16.95 -5.76 -15.98
C HIS A 637 -16.65 -4.91 -17.22
N MET A 638 -16.63 -5.53 -18.40
CA MET A 638 -16.39 -4.84 -19.68
C MET A 638 -17.60 -4.82 -20.60
N ALA A 639 -18.80 -5.06 -20.05
CA ALA A 639 -20.02 -4.97 -20.83
C ALA A 639 -20.17 -3.56 -21.43
N ARG A 640 -20.59 -3.50 -22.69
CA ARG A 640 -20.70 -2.24 -23.46
C ARG A 640 -22.12 -1.67 -23.46
N ASN A 641 -23.02 -2.28 -22.70
CA ASN A 641 -24.44 -1.99 -22.69
C ASN A 641 -24.77 -0.71 -21.93
N VAL A 642 -23.86 -0.23 -21.08
CA VAL A 642 -23.99 1.09 -20.42
C VAL A 642 -23.64 2.17 -21.44
N THR A 643 -24.57 3.05 -21.73
CA THR A 643 -24.37 4.17 -22.67
C THR A 643 -24.19 5.51 -21.97
N THR A 644 -24.35 5.57 -20.65
CA THR A 644 -24.15 6.79 -19.87
C THR A 644 -22.66 7.16 -19.85
N GLY A 645 -22.36 8.38 -20.25
CA GLY A 645 -21.04 8.99 -20.18
C GLY A 645 -21.02 10.15 -19.18
N ASP A 646 -19.81 10.59 -18.83
CA ASP A 646 -19.60 11.83 -18.09
C ASP A 646 -19.84 13.07 -18.98
N GLU A 647 -19.52 14.25 -18.47
CA GLU A 647 -19.64 15.52 -19.21
C GLU A 647 -18.83 15.56 -20.51
N PHE A 648 -17.85 14.67 -20.68
CA PHE A 648 -17.02 14.52 -21.88
C PHE A 648 -17.48 13.35 -22.77
N GLY A 649 -18.60 12.70 -22.44
CA GLY A 649 -19.12 11.54 -23.17
C GLY A 649 -18.35 10.24 -22.91
N VAL A 650 -17.46 10.19 -21.92
CA VAL A 650 -16.68 9.01 -21.59
C VAL A 650 -17.52 8.09 -20.71
N ALA A 651 -17.68 6.83 -21.12
CA ALA A 651 -18.43 5.84 -20.34
C ALA A 651 -17.94 5.77 -18.88
N VAL A 652 -18.87 5.74 -17.93
CA VAL A 652 -18.57 5.79 -16.48
C VAL A 652 -18.61 4.40 -15.81
N ALA A 653 -19.36 3.45 -16.37
CA ALA A 653 -19.42 2.06 -15.92
C ALA A 653 -19.33 1.08 -17.10
N GLY A 654 -18.88 -0.15 -16.84
CA GLY A 654 -18.59 -1.15 -17.88
C GLY A 654 -17.39 -0.76 -18.76
N HIS A 655 -17.40 -1.21 -20.02
CA HIS A 655 -16.35 -0.90 -21.01
C HIS A 655 -14.92 -1.08 -20.46
N HIS A 656 -14.00 -0.13 -20.66
CA HIS A 656 -12.64 -0.19 -20.07
C HIS A 656 -12.53 0.49 -18.71
N THR A 657 -13.65 0.96 -18.12
CA THR A 657 -13.63 1.42 -16.72
C THR A 657 -13.54 0.24 -15.75
N MET A 658 -13.99 -0.94 -16.18
CA MET A 658 -14.09 -2.19 -15.39
C MET A 658 -15.05 -2.07 -14.19
N ARG A 659 -15.78 -0.95 -14.08
CA ARG A 659 -16.65 -0.64 -12.94
C ARG A 659 -18.01 -1.28 -13.14
N MET A 660 -18.57 -1.82 -12.06
CA MET A 660 -19.98 -2.24 -12.04
C MET A 660 -20.92 -1.09 -11.64
N ARG A 661 -20.40 -0.06 -10.96
CA ARG A 661 -21.15 1.13 -10.54
C ARG A 661 -20.26 2.36 -10.72
N ASP A 662 -20.82 3.42 -11.24
CA ASP A 662 -20.33 4.76 -11.01
C ASP A 662 -21.29 5.44 -10.01
N VAL A 663 -20.75 6.19 -9.05
CA VAL A 663 -21.54 6.78 -7.95
C VAL A 663 -21.93 8.23 -8.20
N GLY A 664 -21.78 8.69 -9.44
CA GLY A 664 -22.17 10.04 -9.82
C GLY A 664 -21.39 11.15 -9.09
N PRO A 665 -21.83 12.41 -9.26
CA PRO A 665 -21.20 13.58 -8.67
C PRO A 665 -21.34 13.70 -7.15
N ASP A 666 -22.36 13.10 -6.53
CA ASP A 666 -22.51 13.13 -5.06
C ASP A 666 -21.53 12.19 -4.35
N GLY A 667 -21.09 11.16 -5.08
CA GLY A 667 -20.19 10.13 -4.62
C GLY A 667 -20.78 9.23 -3.52
N ASP A 668 -22.10 9.16 -3.37
CA ASP A 668 -22.77 8.34 -2.36
C ASP A 668 -23.37 7.08 -3.00
N PRO A 669 -22.83 5.87 -2.76
CA PRO A 669 -23.36 4.67 -3.37
C PRO A 669 -24.80 4.38 -2.91
N GLY A 670 -25.69 4.20 -3.88
CA GLY A 670 -27.09 3.84 -3.69
C GLY A 670 -28.07 5.00 -3.84
N THR A 671 -27.61 6.17 -4.27
CA THR A 671 -28.42 7.34 -4.61
C THR A 671 -28.90 7.30 -6.07
N ASP A 672 -29.73 8.28 -6.45
CA ASP A 672 -30.41 8.31 -7.75
C ASP A 672 -29.48 8.66 -8.93
N ASP A 673 -28.30 9.24 -8.68
CA ASP A 673 -27.28 9.56 -9.70
C ASP A 673 -26.32 8.39 -9.98
N ASP A 674 -26.44 7.28 -9.26
CA ASP A 674 -25.69 6.05 -9.53
C ASP A 674 -25.93 5.52 -10.95
N VAL A 675 -24.85 5.29 -11.69
CA VAL A 675 -24.88 4.58 -12.96
C VAL A 675 -24.46 3.12 -12.76
N MET A 676 -25.42 2.21 -12.84
CA MET A 676 -25.15 0.77 -12.72
C MET A 676 -24.92 0.10 -14.08
N ASN A 677 -23.91 -0.74 -14.16
CA ASN A 677 -23.71 -1.68 -15.27
C ASN A 677 -24.65 -2.88 -15.17
N ILE A 678 -25.96 -2.58 -15.16
CA ILE A 678 -27.03 -3.54 -14.90
C ILE A 678 -27.57 -4.17 -16.18
N ALA A 679 -27.40 -3.50 -17.31
CA ALA A 679 -27.91 -3.93 -18.61
C ALA A 679 -27.33 -5.29 -19.03
N VAL A 680 -26.10 -5.63 -18.61
CA VAL A 680 -25.53 -6.97 -18.83
C VAL A 680 -26.37 -8.06 -18.16
N CYS A 681 -26.87 -7.82 -16.96
CA CYS A 681 -27.72 -8.76 -16.23
C CYS A 681 -29.09 -8.87 -16.88
N GLN A 682 -29.63 -7.76 -17.39
CA GLN A 682 -30.95 -7.69 -18.01
C GLN A 682 -31.10 -8.54 -19.28
N THR A 683 -29.98 -8.90 -19.93
CA THR A 683 -29.98 -9.84 -21.06
C THR A 683 -30.60 -11.20 -20.71
N CYS A 684 -30.41 -11.65 -19.46
CA CYS A 684 -30.97 -12.91 -18.94
C CYS A 684 -31.99 -12.69 -17.80
N HIS A 685 -31.99 -11.52 -17.18
CA HIS A 685 -32.82 -11.17 -16.01
C HIS A 685 -33.63 -9.89 -16.28
N GLN A 686 -34.65 -10.02 -17.12
CA GLN A 686 -35.52 -8.90 -17.50
C GLN A 686 -36.16 -8.23 -16.28
N GLY A 687 -36.26 -6.89 -16.31
CA GLY A 687 -36.87 -6.08 -15.24
C GLY A 687 -35.98 -5.80 -14.03
N LEU A 688 -34.74 -6.29 -14.02
CA LEU A 688 -33.81 -6.10 -12.91
C LEU A 688 -33.27 -4.66 -12.90
N THR A 689 -33.45 -3.95 -11.78
CA THR A 689 -33.06 -2.53 -11.61
C THR A 689 -31.83 -2.34 -10.72
N THR A 690 -31.41 -3.36 -9.98
CA THR A 690 -30.26 -3.35 -9.06
C THR A 690 -29.55 -4.69 -9.08
N PHE A 691 -28.26 -4.72 -8.73
CA PHE A 691 -27.51 -5.97 -8.59
C PHE A 691 -28.09 -6.91 -7.54
N ASP A 692 -28.91 -6.40 -6.61
CA ASP A 692 -29.54 -7.17 -5.55
C ASP A 692 -30.71 -8.04 -6.03
N ARG A 693 -30.41 -8.98 -6.93
CA ARG A 693 -31.37 -9.95 -7.45
C ARG A 693 -31.86 -10.85 -6.32
N ASN A 694 -33.18 -10.90 -6.12
CA ASN A 694 -33.83 -11.72 -5.09
C ASN A 694 -33.31 -11.47 -3.66
N GLY A 695 -32.77 -10.28 -3.38
CA GLY A 695 -32.29 -9.91 -2.04
C GLY A 695 -30.97 -10.54 -1.60
N VAL A 696 -30.20 -11.15 -2.51
CA VAL A 696 -28.92 -11.82 -2.21
C VAL A 696 -27.92 -10.88 -1.53
N GLN A 697 -27.69 -9.69 -2.08
CA GLN A 697 -26.74 -8.75 -1.50
C GLN A 697 -27.27 -8.19 -0.18
N THR A 698 -28.58 -7.93 -0.07
CA THR A 698 -29.20 -7.51 1.19
C THR A 698 -29.04 -8.56 2.29
N GLU A 699 -29.31 -9.83 1.99
CA GLU A 699 -29.13 -10.93 2.94
C GLU A 699 -27.66 -11.05 3.37
N ASN A 700 -26.74 -11.07 2.41
CA ASN A 700 -25.31 -11.21 2.69
C ASN A 700 -24.76 -10.03 3.49
N ARG A 701 -25.17 -8.79 3.19
CA ARG A 701 -24.78 -7.61 4.00
C ARG A 701 -25.24 -7.73 5.44
N ARG A 702 -26.49 -8.17 5.69
CA ARG A 702 -26.99 -8.43 7.06
C ARG A 702 -26.18 -9.50 7.77
N LYS A 703 -25.82 -10.58 7.07
CA LYS A 703 -24.99 -11.67 7.62
C LYS A 703 -23.56 -11.22 7.93
N VAL A 704 -22.94 -10.44 7.04
CA VAL A 704 -21.61 -9.84 7.28
C VAL A 704 -21.66 -8.93 8.51
N GLN A 705 -22.67 -8.06 8.62
CA GLN A 705 -22.86 -7.21 9.80
C GLN A 705 -23.01 -8.07 11.07
N ARG A 706 -23.89 -9.07 11.05
CA ARG A 706 -24.10 -9.99 12.17
C ARG A 706 -22.81 -10.72 12.58
N LEU A 707 -22.03 -11.21 11.61
CA LEU A 707 -20.76 -11.86 11.88
C LEU A 707 -19.76 -10.88 12.51
N GLY A 708 -19.67 -9.65 12.00
CA GLY A 708 -18.85 -8.59 12.57
C GLY A 708 -19.25 -8.25 14.01
N GLU A 709 -20.55 -8.15 14.31
CA GLU A 709 -21.07 -7.94 15.66
C GLU A 709 -20.73 -9.10 16.61
N LEU A 710 -20.86 -10.35 16.15
CA LEU A 710 -20.48 -11.53 16.93
C LEU A 710 -18.98 -11.56 17.22
N LEU A 711 -18.14 -11.30 16.21
CA LEU A 711 -16.69 -11.24 16.36
C LEU A 711 -16.28 -10.15 17.36
N LYS A 712 -16.89 -8.96 17.28
CA LYS A 712 -16.67 -7.88 18.26
C LYS A 712 -17.10 -8.31 19.66
N ALA A 713 -18.31 -8.88 19.80
CA ALA A 713 -18.84 -9.27 21.11
C ALA A 713 -17.97 -10.32 21.81
N GLU A 714 -17.40 -11.25 21.04
CA GLU A 714 -16.48 -12.28 21.55
C GLU A 714 -15.02 -11.80 21.65
N ASN A 715 -14.76 -10.53 21.34
CA ASN A 715 -13.43 -9.91 21.39
C ASN A 715 -13.49 -8.49 21.97
N HIS A 716 -14.15 -8.33 23.12
CA HIS A 716 -14.15 -7.07 23.89
C HIS A 716 -14.62 -5.83 23.11
N GLY A 717 -15.61 -6.00 22.22
CA GLY A 717 -16.22 -4.90 21.46
C GLY A 717 -15.44 -4.44 20.22
N PHE A 718 -14.29 -5.05 19.91
CA PHE A 718 -13.48 -4.65 18.75
C PHE A 718 -13.06 -5.84 17.88
N ILE A 719 -12.76 -5.57 16.61
CA ILE A 719 -12.13 -6.53 15.70
C ILE A 719 -10.63 -6.20 15.70
N PRO A 720 -9.73 -7.17 15.93
CA PRO A 720 -8.29 -6.90 15.94
C PRO A 720 -7.87 -6.18 14.66
N PRO A 721 -6.98 -5.18 14.74
CA PRO A 721 -6.55 -4.46 13.55
C PRO A 721 -5.94 -5.44 12.55
N PHE A 722 -6.27 -5.20 11.29
CA PHE A 722 -5.56 -5.80 10.18
C PHE A 722 -4.10 -5.34 10.27
N GLN A 723 -3.16 -6.27 10.51
CA GLN A 723 -1.76 -5.97 10.21
C GLN A 723 -1.65 -6.07 8.70
N PRO A 724 -1.46 -4.96 7.97
CA PRO A 724 -1.11 -5.07 6.58
C PRO A 724 0.09 -6.01 6.49
N GLY A 725 0.04 -6.92 5.51
CA GLY A 725 1.25 -7.62 5.11
C GLY A 725 2.24 -6.61 4.58
N LYS A 726 3.30 -7.08 3.93
CA LYS A 726 4.30 -6.20 3.30
C LYS A 726 3.76 -5.36 2.12
N CYS A 727 2.45 -5.20 1.96
CA CYS A 727 1.77 -4.22 1.11
C CYS A 727 0.30 -4.06 1.57
N ALA A 728 -0.07 -2.89 2.08
CA ALA A 728 -1.36 -2.63 2.72
C ALA A 728 -2.57 -2.59 1.77
N THR A 729 -2.35 -2.33 0.48
CA THR A 729 -3.42 -2.05 -0.48
C THR A 729 -3.87 -3.27 -1.26
N CYS A 730 -3.02 -4.30 -1.37
CA CYS A 730 -3.20 -5.34 -2.39
C CYS A 730 -2.90 -6.78 -1.97
N HIS A 731 -2.13 -7.07 -0.91
CA HIS A 731 -1.85 -8.46 -0.53
C HIS A 731 -1.87 -8.70 0.98
N ARG A 732 -2.51 -9.82 1.35
CA ARG A 732 -2.48 -10.55 2.62
C ARG A 732 -1.83 -9.80 3.77
N GLY A 733 -2.65 -9.09 4.52
CA GLY A 733 -2.37 -8.85 5.93
C GLY A 733 -2.91 -9.97 6.79
N SER A 734 -2.22 -10.24 7.89
CA SER A 734 -2.74 -11.05 8.98
C SER A 734 -3.32 -10.10 10.01
N ASN A 735 -4.33 -10.52 10.76
CA ASN A 735 -4.73 -9.72 11.92
C ASN A 735 -3.84 -10.04 13.10
N LEU A 736 -3.83 -9.14 14.07
CA LEU A 736 -3.49 -9.56 15.42
C LEU A 736 -4.42 -10.70 15.84
N PRO A 737 -3.91 -11.71 16.57
CA PRO A 737 -4.73 -12.81 17.03
C PRO A 737 -5.89 -12.30 17.88
N PHE A 738 -7.04 -12.97 17.78
CA PHE A 738 -8.15 -12.77 18.69
C PHE A 738 -7.72 -13.17 20.11
N ILE A 739 -8.12 -12.36 21.09
CA ILE A 739 -7.58 -12.45 22.45
C ILE A 739 -8.15 -13.67 23.20
N ASP A 740 -9.43 -13.95 22.98
CA ASP A 740 -10.18 -15.01 23.64
C ASP A 740 -10.41 -16.25 22.74
N ASP A 741 -9.64 -16.41 21.66
CA ASP A 741 -9.85 -17.51 20.69
C ASP A 741 -9.60 -18.91 21.29
N ASP A 742 -10.17 -19.95 20.67
CA ASP A 742 -9.90 -21.34 21.06
C ASP A 742 -8.68 -21.93 20.35
N ASP A 743 -8.24 -23.11 20.78
CA ASP A 743 -7.11 -23.82 20.17
C ASP A 743 -7.35 -24.14 18.68
N GLU A 744 -8.62 -24.20 18.26
CA GLU A 744 -9.06 -24.40 16.87
C GLU A 744 -9.08 -23.09 16.06
N ARG A 745 -8.83 -21.95 16.70
CA ARG A 745 -8.79 -20.60 16.13
C ARG A 745 -10.11 -20.20 15.45
N THR A 746 -11.23 -20.54 16.08
CA THR A 746 -12.58 -20.32 15.57
C THR A 746 -12.84 -18.86 15.19
N LEU A 747 -12.48 -17.89 16.05
CA LEU A 747 -12.70 -16.47 15.80
C LEU A 747 -11.82 -15.98 14.64
N GLN A 748 -10.55 -16.42 14.59
CA GLN A 748 -9.64 -16.12 13.51
C GLN A 748 -10.13 -16.62 12.14
N HIS A 749 -10.64 -17.85 12.08
CA HIS A 749 -11.18 -18.45 10.85
C HIS A 749 -12.47 -17.75 10.39
N ALA A 750 -13.38 -17.44 11.32
CA ALA A 750 -14.59 -16.66 11.06
C ALA A 750 -14.27 -15.25 10.56
N TYR A 751 -13.26 -14.60 11.14
CA TYR A 751 -12.79 -13.31 10.68
C TYR A 751 -12.17 -13.37 9.27
N LEU A 752 -11.42 -14.42 8.94
CA LEU A 752 -10.84 -14.58 7.60
C LEU A 752 -11.94 -14.55 6.52
N ASN A 753 -13.05 -15.22 6.78
CA ASN A 753 -14.22 -15.21 5.89
C ASN A 753 -14.99 -13.89 5.91
N TYR A 754 -15.14 -13.23 7.07
CA TYR A 754 -15.69 -11.87 7.16
C TYR A 754 -14.89 -10.92 6.26
N SER A 755 -13.56 -10.94 6.40
CA SER A 755 -12.65 -10.10 5.63
C SER A 755 -12.72 -10.44 4.14
N LEU A 756 -12.88 -11.72 3.79
CA LEU A 756 -13.08 -12.17 2.41
C LEU A 756 -14.22 -11.47 1.71
N ILE A 757 -15.35 -11.41 2.38
CA ILE A 757 -16.58 -10.93 1.77
C ILE A 757 -16.59 -9.40 1.72
N VAL A 758 -16.05 -8.74 2.75
CA VAL A 758 -15.87 -7.28 2.77
C VAL A 758 -14.95 -6.81 1.64
N ASN A 759 -13.87 -7.55 1.37
CA ASN A 759 -12.89 -7.19 0.34
C ASN A 759 -13.26 -7.67 -1.07
N ASP A 760 -14.06 -8.73 -1.19
CA ASP A 760 -14.66 -9.15 -2.47
C ASP A 760 -15.59 -8.07 -3.05
N ARG A 761 -16.29 -7.32 -2.18
CA ARG A 761 -17.19 -6.19 -2.50
C ARG A 761 -18.38 -6.53 -3.41
N SER A 762 -18.50 -7.76 -3.93
CA SER A 762 -19.66 -8.19 -4.71
C SER A 762 -20.85 -8.56 -3.82
N PHE A 763 -20.61 -8.83 -2.53
CA PHE A 763 -21.60 -9.30 -1.56
C PHE A 763 -22.41 -10.49 -2.06
N GLY A 764 -21.76 -11.39 -2.78
CA GLY A 764 -22.37 -12.63 -3.27
C GLY A 764 -22.60 -12.70 -4.78
N ILE A 765 -22.46 -11.63 -5.55
CA ILE A 765 -22.68 -11.70 -7.00
C ILE A 765 -21.68 -12.62 -7.70
N HIS A 766 -20.44 -12.70 -7.21
CA HIS A 766 -19.43 -13.62 -7.76
C HIS A 766 -19.79 -15.10 -7.56
N ASN A 767 -20.39 -15.46 -6.43
CA ASN A 767 -20.90 -16.80 -6.14
C ASN A 767 -21.93 -16.76 -4.98
N PRO A 768 -23.24 -16.62 -5.27
CA PRO A 768 -24.24 -16.37 -4.23
C PRO A 768 -24.35 -17.51 -3.20
N GLY A 769 -24.35 -18.74 -3.69
CA GLY A 769 -24.47 -19.94 -2.85
C GLY A 769 -23.26 -20.13 -1.93
N TYR A 770 -22.06 -19.96 -2.49
CA TYR A 770 -20.81 -20.07 -1.73
C TYR A 770 -20.74 -19.05 -0.60
N ILE A 771 -20.97 -17.77 -0.91
CA ILE A 771 -20.85 -16.68 0.08
C ILE A 771 -21.88 -16.82 1.19
N LYS A 772 -23.12 -17.17 0.83
CA LYS A 772 -24.16 -17.45 1.83
C LYS A 772 -23.75 -18.59 2.75
N ARG A 773 -23.28 -19.72 2.19
CA ARG A 773 -22.87 -20.88 2.98
C ARG A 773 -21.68 -20.56 3.90
N LEU A 774 -20.70 -19.84 3.38
CA LEU A 774 -19.51 -19.44 4.13
C LEU A 774 -19.87 -18.54 5.33
N LEU A 775 -20.82 -17.61 5.14
CA LEU A 775 -21.36 -16.76 6.21
C LEU A 775 -22.17 -17.56 7.23
N ASP A 776 -23.05 -18.45 6.78
CA ASP A 776 -23.87 -19.30 7.64
C ASP A 776 -22.98 -20.18 8.55
N ASP A 777 -21.96 -20.82 7.97
CA ASP A 777 -21.02 -21.66 8.72
C ASP A 777 -20.16 -20.83 9.69
N SER A 778 -19.66 -19.65 9.28
CA SER A 778 -18.89 -18.74 10.13
C SER A 778 -19.72 -18.27 11.34
N ILE A 779 -20.95 -17.82 11.10
CA ILE A 779 -21.86 -17.37 12.16
C ILE A 779 -22.15 -18.51 13.12
N ALA A 780 -22.50 -19.69 12.59
CA ALA A 780 -22.79 -20.86 13.41
C ALA A 780 -21.58 -21.30 14.25
N ALA A 781 -20.36 -21.19 13.72
CA ALA A 781 -19.14 -21.49 14.45
C ALA A 781 -18.93 -20.53 15.63
N VAL A 782 -19.05 -19.21 15.41
CA VAL A 782 -18.91 -18.21 16.48
C VAL A 782 -20.01 -18.34 17.54
N GLU A 783 -21.25 -18.66 17.14
CA GLU A 783 -22.34 -18.90 18.10
C GLU A 783 -22.13 -20.17 18.94
N ARG A 784 -21.54 -21.23 18.37
CA ARG A 784 -21.13 -22.43 19.14
C ARG A 784 -19.99 -22.12 20.10
N PHE A 785 -18.99 -21.37 19.64
CA PHE A 785 -17.89 -20.88 20.47
C PHE A 785 -18.42 -20.09 21.69
N LYS A 786 -19.34 -19.14 21.47
CA LYS A 786 -20.01 -18.38 22.54
C LYS A 786 -20.71 -19.27 23.58
N LYS A 787 -21.43 -20.30 23.12
CA LYS A 787 -22.09 -21.28 24.01
C LYS A 787 -21.08 -22.06 24.84
N LYS A 788 -19.98 -22.53 24.24
CA LYS A 788 -18.89 -23.23 24.95
C LYS A 788 -18.26 -22.32 26.02
N ASN A 789 -17.96 -21.07 25.68
CA ASN A 789 -17.33 -20.12 26.58
C ASN A 789 -18.24 -19.64 27.72
N SER A 790 -19.52 -19.38 27.45
CA SER A 790 -20.49 -19.04 28.50
C SER A 790 -20.67 -20.19 29.51
N THR A 791 -20.72 -21.44 29.03
CA THR A 791 -20.80 -22.62 29.91
C THR A 791 -19.55 -22.79 30.78
N ASN A 792 -18.36 -22.50 30.21
CA ASN A 792 -17.09 -22.50 30.96
C ASN A 792 -16.98 -21.35 31.98
N ARG A 793 -17.45 -20.14 31.64
CA ARG A 793 -17.50 -18.98 32.56
C ARG A 793 -18.46 -19.24 33.73
N LEU A 794 -19.62 -19.89 33.48
CA LEU A 794 -20.57 -20.30 34.53
C LEU A 794 -19.97 -21.38 35.46
N ARG A 795 -19.27 -22.38 34.90
CA ARG A 795 -18.57 -23.42 35.70
C ARG A 795 -17.42 -22.88 36.55
N ARG A 796 -16.73 -21.83 36.10
CA ARG A 796 -15.69 -21.14 36.90
C ARG A 796 -16.29 -20.31 38.03
N LYS A 797 -17.44 -19.66 37.81
CA LYS A 797 -18.16 -18.92 38.87
C LYS A 797 -18.86 -19.82 39.90
N SER A 798 -19.12 -21.10 39.56
CA SER A 798 -19.80 -22.05 40.46
C SER A 798 -18.87 -22.93 41.29
N LYS A 799 -17.54 -22.72 41.27
CA LYS A 799 -16.63 -23.35 42.24
C LYS A 799 -16.49 -22.43 43.46
N PRO A 800 -16.90 -22.85 44.67
CA PRO A 800 -16.55 -22.13 45.89
C PRO A 800 -15.04 -22.06 46.01
N GLY A 801 -14.51 -20.92 46.48
CA GLY A 801 -13.08 -20.67 46.62
C GLY A 801 -12.39 -21.82 47.36
N ILE A 802 -11.39 -22.40 46.71
CA ILE A 802 -10.36 -23.16 47.42
C ILE A 802 -9.50 -22.10 48.11
N SER A 803 -9.62 -22.01 49.43
CA SER A 803 -8.63 -21.30 50.24
C SER A 803 -7.31 -22.04 50.11
N PHE A 804 -6.27 -21.33 49.67
CA PHE A 804 -4.90 -21.77 49.92
C PHE A 804 -4.53 -21.21 51.30
N ASP A 805 -4.54 -22.09 52.30
CA ASP A 805 -3.65 -21.98 53.45
C ASP A 805 -2.26 -22.48 53.05
#